data_AF-A0A2E6MIZ4-F1
#
_entry.id   AF-A0A2E6MIZ4-F1
#
_cell.length_a   1.000
_cell.length_b   1.000
_cell.length_c   1.000
_cell.angle_alpha   90.00
_cell.angle_beta   90.00
_cell.angle_gamma   90.00
#
_symmetry.space_group_name_H-M   'P 1'
#
loop_
_entity.id
_entity.type
_entity.pdbx_description
1 polymer ?
#
loop_
_entity_poly.entity_id
_entity_poly.type
_entity_poly.pdbx_seq_one_letter_code
_entity_poly.pdbx_strand_id
1 'polypeptide(L)'
;MTMSTPANQNSSVWRVLGLYLGGSWVCLQVVDVLSDNFSLPDWIFPVTLLLLLSGLPVVGMAAYLHSRGRTEEADREGKAGIHRLFAWPNVIRAGVGVLAIWGVGVTGWLLMSGGAVEEGRLLAKIEEVDRLVAESSFREAYALVDQLDGDIRDSNLREQLWTKVASSVTIETEPTGVKVFRREYNDSSEWEESGVTPLTIARFPRGPSRVRFEHEGFEDREVVREPQNLSSEVFELVPSGTVTPGMVAVSGTAGNDSYGLFVPGLEQLPNLELSPFLMARTEVTNREYAEFVDAGGYSDPACWEEWFSEDDGALSFEVAISQFTDATGQLGPSTWNSGTYPAGEADIPVGGVSWYEAAAYACFMGMSLPTVYHWYAAANPFRSHFVVPLSNYGPGPAPVMYHQGVSMDGIYDLAGNVREWAANRSGDSHLILGGGWADQPYSFNDAVTAPSFDRSPLNGIRLVQHLDTTNISEAAAPIELAFRDYSTERPVSDEVFDVFMQAYSYDNTPLNARLISTDTTELAVVERIDMQAAYGGELLTAFLFLPPGIERPLQAVVFFPGSGDIYRRDYDQVSASAFDYILRSGRAVVYPIYRGTFERGTGLRSDIQDESNNWRDHVLAWSQDLRRSVDYLETRNDIDIGRLGYLGWSWGGAMAPVMLATEARIKAAVIVVGGLLMQTTQPIADPFHFLPRVSQPTLMVNARYDSFYPLETSGRPFFDHLGARDEQKRFVVIDANHGVLSYARNQVVGEALSWFDEYLGKAR
;
A
#
# COMPACT_ATOMS: atom_id res chain seq x y z
N MET A 1 3.41 -93.05 -25.23
CA MET A 1 3.36 -93.29 -23.77
C MET A 1 3.63 -91.97 -23.08
N THR A 2 2.56 -91.32 -22.64
CA THR A 2 2.55 -90.00 -21.98
C THR A 2 2.06 -90.22 -20.56
N MET A 3 2.86 -89.86 -19.56
CA MET A 3 2.48 -89.84 -18.15
C MET A 3 1.75 -88.52 -17.85
N SER A 4 0.52 -88.62 -17.37
CA SER A 4 -0.27 -87.51 -16.82
C SER A 4 -0.13 -87.46 -15.30
N THR A 5 0.38 -86.36 -14.77
CA THR A 5 0.43 -85.99 -13.34
C THR A 5 -0.98 -85.62 -12.82
N PRO A 6 -1.34 -85.92 -11.56
CA PRO A 6 -2.64 -85.54 -11.00
C PRO A 6 -2.68 -84.04 -10.66
N ALA A 7 -3.77 -83.36 -11.07
CA ALA A 7 -4.01 -81.95 -10.80
C ALA A 7 -4.32 -81.69 -9.31
N ASN A 8 -3.65 -80.68 -8.75
CA ASN A 8 -3.70 -80.31 -7.33
C ASN A 8 -4.98 -79.50 -7.01
N GLN A 9 -6.01 -80.16 -6.45
CA GLN A 9 -7.34 -79.58 -6.16
C GLN A 9 -7.33 -78.44 -5.11
N ASN A 10 -6.30 -78.36 -4.25
CA ASN A 10 -6.14 -77.28 -3.27
C ASN A 10 -5.84 -75.90 -3.91
N SER A 11 -5.42 -75.86 -5.17
CA SER A 11 -5.06 -74.60 -5.86
C SER A 11 -6.26 -73.70 -6.19
N SER A 12 -7.50 -74.22 -6.18
CA SER A 12 -8.69 -73.43 -6.55
C SER A 12 -9.24 -72.56 -5.41
N VAL A 13 -9.19 -73.02 -4.15
CA VAL A 13 -9.70 -72.27 -2.99
C VAL A 13 -8.83 -71.04 -2.72
N TRP A 14 -7.51 -71.20 -2.75
CA TRP A 14 -6.56 -70.11 -2.53
C TRP A 14 -6.64 -69.02 -3.62
N ARG A 15 -6.94 -69.39 -4.87
CA ARG A 15 -7.18 -68.41 -5.94
C ARG A 15 -8.42 -67.55 -5.69
N VAL A 16 -9.50 -68.18 -5.23
CA VAL A 16 -10.75 -67.47 -4.94
C VAL A 16 -10.61 -66.54 -3.73
N LEU A 17 -9.94 -66.99 -2.68
CA LEU A 17 -9.60 -66.13 -1.53
C LEU A 17 -8.68 -64.98 -1.93
N GLY A 18 -7.69 -65.23 -2.80
CA GLY A 18 -6.82 -64.19 -3.34
C GLY A 18 -7.57 -63.13 -4.15
N LEU A 19 -8.53 -63.53 -4.99
CA LEU A 19 -9.38 -62.59 -5.73
C LEU A 19 -10.30 -61.78 -4.80
N TYR A 20 -10.85 -62.39 -3.75
CA TYR A 20 -11.68 -61.69 -2.78
C TYR A 20 -10.88 -60.66 -1.98
N LEU A 21 -9.67 -61.00 -1.54
CA LEU A 21 -8.77 -60.07 -0.86
C LEU A 21 -8.35 -58.92 -1.77
N GLY A 22 -8.03 -59.21 -3.04
CA GLY A 22 -7.73 -58.16 -4.04
C GLY A 22 -8.92 -57.23 -4.28
N GLY A 23 -10.13 -57.77 -4.45
CA GLY A 23 -11.35 -56.97 -4.61
C GLY A 23 -11.71 -56.15 -3.36
N SER A 24 -11.49 -56.72 -2.16
CA SER A 24 -11.69 -56.03 -0.88
C SER A 24 -10.73 -54.86 -0.72
N TRP A 25 -9.46 -55.04 -1.12
CA TRP A 25 -8.46 -53.98 -1.11
C TRP A 25 -8.86 -52.83 -2.04
N VAL A 26 -9.31 -53.12 -3.26
CA VAL A 26 -9.83 -52.09 -4.19
C VAL A 26 -11.02 -51.34 -3.59
N CYS A 27 -11.96 -52.05 -2.95
CA CYS A 27 -13.10 -51.41 -2.29
C CYS A 27 -12.68 -50.47 -1.16
N LEU A 28 -11.69 -50.88 -0.35
CA LEU A 28 -11.16 -50.03 0.72
C LEU A 28 -10.44 -48.80 0.17
N GLN A 29 -9.67 -48.94 -0.90
CA GLN A 29 -9.04 -47.79 -1.58
C GLN A 29 -10.07 -46.80 -2.11
N VAL A 30 -11.18 -47.28 -2.68
CA VAL A 30 -12.27 -46.40 -3.13
C VAL A 30 -12.91 -45.67 -1.94
N VAL A 31 -13.14 -46.36 -0.81
CA VAL A 31 -13.68 -45.72 0.39
C VAL A 31 -12.71 -44.71 1.00
N ASP A 32 -11.41 -44.99 0.99
CA ASP A 32 -10.36 -44.08 1.46
C ASP A 32 -10.37 -42.77 0.65
N VAL A 33 -10.33 -42.89 -0.68
CA VAL A 33 -10.40 -41.75 -1.61
C VAL A 33 -11.70 -40.97 -1.46
N LEU A 34 -12.83 -41.65 -1.23
CA LEU A 34 -14.10 -40.97 -0.99
C LEU A 34 -14.15 -40.29 0.39
N SER A 35 -13.54 -40.87 1.41
CA SER A 35 -13.46 -40.25 2.74
C SER A 35 -12.65 -38.98 2.73
N ASP A 36 -11.51 -38.99 2.03
CA ASP A 36 -10.64 -37.82 1.90
C ASP A 36 -11.29 -36.69 1.08
N ASN A 37 -12.03 -37.04 0.03
CA ASN A 37 -12.64 -36.04 -0.87
C ASN A 37 -14.00 -35.51 -0.40
N PHE A 38 -14.71 -36.25 0.46
CA PHE A 38 -16.09 -35.90 0.87
C PHE A 38 -16.27 -35.83 2.40
N SER A 39 -15.19 -35.74 3.17
CA SER A 39 -15.19 -35.62 4.64
C SER A 39 -16.10 -36.64 5.32
N LEU A 40 -16.01 -37.91 4.89
CA LEU A 40 -16.84 -38.97 5.45
C LEU A 40 -16.43 -39.26 6.91
N PRO A 41 -17.38 -39.64 7.78
CA PRO A 41 -17.06 -39.96 9.17
C PRO A 41 -16.04 -41.08 9.30
N ASP A 42 -15.12 -40.94 10.26
CA ASP A 42 -14.02 -41.88 10.53
C ASP A 42 -14.47 -43.33 10.79
N TRP A 43 -15.74 -43.56 11.10
CA TRP A 43 -16.31 -44.90 11.29
C TRP A 43 -16.69 -45.61 9.99
N ILE A 44 -16.78 -44.92 8.85
CA ILE A 44 -17.17 -45.53 7.56
C ILE A 44 -16.11 -46.50 7.05
N PHE A 45 -14.83 -46.13 7.13
CA PHE A 45 -13.72 -47.00 6.77
C PHE A 45 -13.67 -48.29 7.62
N PRO A 46 -13.65 -48.24 8.97
CA PRO A 46 -13.59 -49.44 9.79
C PRO A 46 -14.86 -50.30 9.68
N VAL A 47 -16.05 -49.72 9.46
CA VAL A 47 -17.26 -50.52 9.21
C VAL A 47 -17.19 -51.23 7.86
N THR A 48 -16.70 -50.56 6.81
CA THR A 48 -16.47 -51.20 5.50
C THR A 48 -15.47 -52.35 5.61
N LEU A 49 -14.38 -52.14 6.35
CA LEU A 49 -13.38 -53.18 6.62
C LEU A 49 -13.99 -54.37 7.36
N LEU A 50 -14.80 -54.13 8.40
CA LEU A 50 -15.48 -55.19 9.15
C LEU A 50 -16.45 -55.98 8.28
N LEU A 51 -17.21 -55.31 7.40
CA LEU A 51 -18.10 -55.97 6.44
C LEU A 51 -17.32 -56.89 5.50
N LEU A 52 -16.21 -56.41 4.93
CA LEU A 52 -15.37 -57.19 4.03
C LEU A 52 -14.67 -58.36 4.75
N LEU A 53 -14.20 -58.16 5.99
CA LEU A 53 -13.62 -59.22 6.82
C LEU A 53 -14.66 -60.29 7.19
N SER A 54 -15.91 -59.89 7.46
CA SER A 54 -16.99 -60.82 7.77
C SER A 54 -17.39 -61.70 6.57
N GLY A 55 -17.19 -61.22 5.35
CA GLY A 55 -17.45 -61.99 4.13
C GLY A 55 -16.36 -63.01 3.80
N LEU A 56 -15.12 -62.82 4.29
CA LEU A 56 -13.99 -63.71 3.97
C LEU A 56 -14.22 -65.18 4.41
N PRO A 57 -14.71 -65.48 5.65
CA PRO A 57 -15.06 -66.85 6.04
C PRO A 57 -16.17 -67.46 5.17
N VAL A 58 -17.13 -66.63 4.75
CA VAL A 58 -18.28 -67.06 3.92
C VAL A 58 -17.80 -67.46 2.52
N VAL A 59 -16.96 -66.63 1.90
CA VAL A 59 -16.34 -66.92 0.60
C VAL A 59 -15.39 -68.11 0.68
N GLY A 60 -14.60 -68.21 1.76
CA GLY A 60 -13.72 -69.36 1.99
C GLY A 60 -14.47 -70.67 2.14
N MET A 61 -15.57 -70.68 2.89
CA MET A 61 -16.43 -71.85 3.05
C MET A 61 -17.11 -72.24 1.73
N ALA A 62 -17.60 -71.25 0.95
CA ALA A 62 -18.18 -71.50 -0.37
C ALA A 62 -17.15 -72.12 -1.33
N ALA A 63 -15.93 -71.58 -1.37
CA ALA A 63 -14.84 -72.09 -2.19
C ALA A 63 -14.44 -73.52 -1.79
N TYR A 64 -14.34 -73.79 -0.48
CA TYR A 64 -14.01 -75.11 0.05
C TYR A 64 -15.08 -76.17 -0.26
N LEU A 65 -16.36 -75.83 -0.08
CA LEU A 65 -17.47 -76.73 -0.40
C LEU A 65 -17.56 -77.01 -1.91
N HIS A 66 -17.18 -76.05 -2.75
CA HIS A 66 -17.17 -76.22 -4.21
C HIS A 66 -15.96 -77.02 -4.70
N SER A 67 -14.80 -76.91 -4.05
CA SER A 67 -13.57 -77.63 -4.45
C SER A 67 -13.63 -79.12 -4.16
N ARG A 68 -14.50 -79.58 -3.26
CA ARG A 68 -14.61 -81.00 -2.87
C ARG A 68 -15.41 -81.90 -3.82
N GLY A 69 -16.02 -81.33 -4.87
CA GLY A 69 -16.82 -82.09 -5.85
C GLY A 69 -18.10 -82.69 -5.26
N ARG A 70 -19.18 -82.69 -6.04
CA ARG A 70 -20.42 -83.42 -5.70
C ARG A 70 -20.12 -84.93 -5.78
N THR A 71 -19.88 -85.59 -4.65
CA THR A 71 -19.96 -87.04 -4.57
C THR A 71 -21.42 -87.47 -4.45
N GLU A 72 -21.84 -88.48 -5.21
CA GLU A 72 -23.22 -89.01 -5.22
C GLU A 72 -23.70 -89.53 -3.85
N GLU A 73 -22.82 -89.63 -2.84
CA GLU A 73 -23.19 -89.95 -1.45
C GLU A 73 -23.86 -88.79 -0.69
N ALA A 74 -23.71 -87.53 -1.12
CA ALA A 74 -24.23 -86.38 -0.38
C ALA A 74 -25.78 -86.23 -0.42
N ASP A 75 -26.46 -86.88 -1.36
CA ASP A 75 -27.92 -86.81 -1.51
C ASP A 75 -28.68 -87.75 -0.55
N ARG A 76 -28.00 -88.64 0.21
CA ARG A 76 -28.65 -89.56 1.14
C ARG A 76 -28.72 -89.10 2.62
N GLU A 77 -28.05 -88.01 3.00
CA GLU A 77 -27.97 -87.57 4.43
C GLU A 77 -28.59 -86.18 4.74
N GLY A 78 -29.41 -85.59 3.87
CA GLY A 78 -30.09 -84.32 4.21
C GLY A 78 -29.19 -83.07 4.25
N LYS A 79 -27.93 -83.17 3.79
CA LYS A 79 -26.94 -82.08 3.70
C LYS A 79 -27.15 -81.14 2.49
N ALA A 80 -28.21 -81.32 1.70
CA ALA A 80 -28.51 -80.54 0.50
C ALA A 80 -28.82 -79.04 0.78
N GLY A 81 -29.31 -78.69 1.97
CA GLY A 81 -29.67 -77.31 2.33
C GLY A 81 -28.47 -76.38 2.48
N ILE A 82 -27.40 -76.85 3.15
CA ILE A 82 -26.19 -76.06 3.40
C ILE A 82 -25.41 -75.80 2.10
N HIS A 83 -25.33 -76.80 1.20
CA HIS A 83 -24.70 -76.60 -0.11
C HIS A 83 -25.46 -75.62 -1.02
N ARG A 84 -26.79 -75.49 -0.89
CA ARG A 84 -27.58 -74.50 -1.62
C ARG A 84 -27.34 -73.07 -1.12
N LEU A 85 -27.17 -72.87 0.19
CA LEU A 85 -26.87 -71.57 0.80
C LEU A 85 -25.52 -71.00 0.35
N PHE A 86 -24.50 -71.86 0.24
CA PHE A 86 -23.14 -71.48 -0.18
C PHE A 86 -22.88 -71.65 -1.69
N ALA A 87 -23.93 -71.76 -2.50
CA ALA A 87 -23.80 -71.74 -3.96
C ALA A 87 -23.33 -70.35 -4.42
N TRP A 88 -22.40 -70.29 -5.37
CA TRP A 88 -21.81 -69.04 -5.87
C TRP A 88 -22.83 -67.92 -6.19
N PRO A 89 -23.97 -68.19 -6.86
CA PRO A 89 -24.97 -67.14 -7.11
C PRO A 89 -25.56 -66.53 -5.84
N ASN A 90 -25.72 -67.31 -4.76
CA ASN A 90 -26.31 -66.84 -3.51
C ASN A 90 -25.30 -66.06 -2.66
N VAL A 91 -24.05 -66.50 -2.62
CA VAL A 91 -22.94 -65.80 -1.93
C VAL A 91 -22.67 -64.44 -2.59
N ILE A 92 -22.64 -64.40 -3.93
CA ILE A 92 -22.44 -63.15 -4.68
C ILE A 92 -23.63 -62.21 -4.45
N ARG A 93 -24.88 -62.69 -4.54
CA ARG A 93 -26.07 -61.85 -4.29
C ARG A 93 -26.12 -61.29 -2.86
N ALA A 94 -25.75 -62.10 -1.87
CA ALA A 94 -25.70 -61.65 -0.47
C ALA A 94 -24.62 -60.57 -0.26
N GLY A 95 -23.42 -60.80 -0.79
CA GLY A 95 -22.32 -59.82 -0.69
C GLY A 95 -22.64 -58.50 -1.39
N VAL A 96 -23.18 -58.56 -2.62
CA VAL A 96 -23.62 -57.37 -3.36
C VAL A 96 -24.77 -56.66 -2.64
N GLY A 97 -25.72 -57.39 -2.06
CA GLY A 97 -26.82 -56.80 -1.30
C GLY A 97 -26.36 -56.02 -0.06
N VAL A 98 -25.41 -56.58 0.71
CA VAL A 98 -24.85 -55.91 1.89
C VAL A 98 -24.09 -54.63 1.51
N LEU A 99 -23.27 -54.67 0.47
CA LEU A 99 -22.53 -53.49 0.01
C LEU A 99 -23.45 -52.43 -0.62
N ALA A 100 -24.51 -52.83 -1.31
CA ALA A 100 -25.48 -51.90 -1.87
C ALA A 100 -26.28 -51.17 -0.78
N ILE A 101 -26.72 -51.88 0.26
CA ILE A 101 -27.41 -51.27 1.42
C ILE A 101 -26.47 -50.31 2.15
N TRP A 102 -25.21 -50.69 2.32
CA TRP A 102 -24.20 -49.83 2.91
C TRP A 102 -23.96 -48.56 2.08
N GLY A 103 -23.80 -48.69 0.75
CA GLY A 103 -23.68 -47.57 -0.16
C GLY A 103 -24.86 -46.60 -0.08
N VAL A 104 -26.10 -47.12 -0.05
CA VAL A 104 -27.31 -46.30 0.15
C VAL A 104 -27.30 -45.60 1.51
N GLY A 105 -26.81 -46.24 2.57
CA GLY A 105 -26.66 -45.64 3.89
C GLY A 105 -25.68 -44.46 3.90
N VAL A 106 -24.52 -44.63 3.25
CA VAL A 106 -23.51 -43.57 3.11
C VAL A 106 -24.03 -42.40 2.26
N THR A 107 -24.68 -42.69 1.13
CA THR A 107 -25.30 -41.66 0.27
C THR A 107 -26.45 -40.93 0.97
N GLY A 108 -27.28 -41.65 1.72
CA GLY A 108 -28.36 -41.05 2.52
C GLY A 108 -27.82 -40.15 3.63
N TRP A 109 -26.71 -40.51 4.28
CA TRP A 109 -26.04 -39.66 5.24
C TRP A 109 -25.48 -38.38 4.60
N LEU A 110 -24.79 -38.49 3.46
CA LEU A 110 -24.28 -37.34 2.70
C LEU A 110 -25.37 -36.34 2.28
N LEU A 111 -26.54 -36.84 1.87
CA LEU A 111 -27.67 -35.99 1.49
C LEU A 111 -28.34 -35.30 2.68
N MET A 112 -28.22 -35.88 3.89
CA MET A 112 -28.80 -35.31 5.11
C MET A 112 -27.83 -34.43 5.90
N SER A 113 -26.51 -34.55 5.69
CA SER A 113 -25.50 -33.90 6.54
C SER A 113 -25.18 -32.44 6.17
N GLY A 114 -25.55 -31.93 5.00
CA GLY A 114 -25.50 -30.50 4.63
C GLY A 114 -24.12 -29.80 4.61
N GLY A 115 -23.08 -30.40 5.21
CA GLY A 115 -21.81 -29.74 5.55
C GLY A 115 -20.97 -29.29 4.35
N ALA A 116 -20.98 -30.01 3.24
CA ALA A 116 -20.22 -29.63 2.04
C ALA A 116 -20.76 -28.33 1.38
N VAL A 117 -22.05 -28.05 1.51
CA VAL A 117 -22.66 -26.79 1.01
C VAL A 117 -22.39 -25.63 1.97
N GLU A 118 -22.27 -25.91 3.26
CA GLU A 118 -21.99 -24.93 4.32
C GLU A 118 -20.51 -24.50 4.31
N GLU A 119 -19.58 -25.44 4.15
CA GLU A 119 -18.15 -25.17 3.97
C GLU A 119 -17.85 -24.36 2.70
N GLY A 120 -18.48 -24.69 1.57
CA GLY A 120 -18.32 -23.93 0.32
C GLY A 120 -18.82 -22.48 0.43
N ARG A 121 -19.87 -22.23 1.22
CA ARG A 121 -20.35 -20.86 1.50
C ARG A 121 -19.41 -20.10 2.42
N LEU A 122 -18.84 -20.76 3.42
CA LEU A 122 -17.86 -20.14 4.33
C LEU A 122 -16.60 -19.73 3.56
N LEU A 123 -16.09 -20.60 2.67
CA LEU A 123 -14.95 -20.30 1.81
C LEU A 123 -15.21 -19.07 0.92
N ALA A 124 -16.36 -19.01 0.25
CA ALA A 124 -16.72 -17.85 -0.58
C ALA A 124 -16.78 -16.53 0.22
N LYS A 125 -17.24 -16.59 1.48
CA LYS A 125 -17.23 -15.40 2.35
C LYS A 125 -15.82 -15.05 2.85
N ILE A 126 -14.94 -16.03 3.06
CA ILE A 126 -13.53 -15.78 3.40
C ILE A 126 -12.80 -15.11 2.23
N GLU A 127 -13.03 -15.60 1.01
CA GLU A 127 -12.51 -14.97 -0.22
C GLU A 127 -13.01 -13.53 -0.36
N GLU A 128 -14.27 -13.28 0.01
CA GLU A 128 -14.83 -11.93 0.04
C GLU A 128 -14.15 -11.03 1.08
N VAL A 129 -13.86 -11.54 2.29
CA VAL A 129 -13.05 -10.80 3.29
C VAL A 129 -11.68 -10.44 2.70
N ASP A 130 -11.02 -11.39 2.04
CA ASP A 130 -9.71 -11.16 1.42
C ASP A 130 -9.78 -10.12 0.31
N ARG A 131 -10.86 -10.12 -0.49
CA ARG A 131 -11.09 -9.08 -1.50
C ARG A 131 -11.26 -7.70 -0.86
N LEU A 132 -12.12 -7.58 0.14
CA LEU A 132 -12.42 -6.32 0.83
C LEU A 132 -11.18 -5.75 1.53
N VAL A 133 -10.39 -6.60 2.20
CA VAL A 133 -9.11 -6.20 2.82
C VAL A 133 -8.14 -5.68 1.76
N ALA A 134 -8.07 -6.34 0.60
CA ALA A 134 -7.20 -5.90 -0.48
C ALA A 134 -7.66 -4.63 -1.19
N GLU A 135 -8.96 -4.34 -1.14
CA GLU A 135 -9.58 -3.08 -1.59
C GLU A 135 -9.54 -1.99 -0.51
N SER A 136 -8.86 -2.23 0.63
CA SER A 136 -8.83 -1.34 1.80
C SER A 136 -10.22 -1.00 2.37
N SER A 137 -11.23 -1.80 2.06
CA SER A 137 -12.62 -1.68 2.51
C SER A 137 -12.77 -2.34 3.88
N PHE A 138 -12.09 -1.78 4.88
CA PHE A 138 -11.92 -2.40 6.19
C PHE A 138 -13.20 -2.47 7.01
N ARG A 139 -14.18 -1.57 6.81
CA ARG A 139 -15.48 -1.65 7.50
C ARG A 139 -16.29 -2.84 7.03
N GLU A 140 -16.43 -2.99 5.72
CA GLU A 140 -17.17 -4.09 5.12
C GLU A 140 -16.51 -5.41 5.49
N ALA A 141 -15.17 -5.44 5.45
CA ALA A 141 -14.39 -6.61 5.87
C ALA A 141 -14.62 -6.92 7.36
N TYR A 142 -14.54 -5.91 8.24
CA TYR A 142 -14.80 -6.07 9.67
C TYR A 142 -16.21 -6.59 9.94
N ALA A 143 -17.23 -5.96 9.34
CA ALA A 143 -18.63 -6.35 9.50
C ALA A 143 -18.89 -7.78 9.00
N LEU A 144 -18.23 -8.19 7.90
CA LEU A 144 -18.33 -9.54 7.39
C LEU A 144 -17.66 -10.56 8.33
N VAL A 145 -16.46 -10.25 8.86
CA VAL A 145 -15.79 -11.12 9.84
C VAL A 145 -16.59 -11.20 11.14
N ASP A 146 -17.18 -10.10 11.61
CA ASP A 146 -18.04 -10.08 12.80
C ASP A 146 -19.27 -10.98 12.62
N GLN A 147 -19.93 -10.91 11.45
CA GLN A 147 -21.03 -11.82 11.10
C GLN A 147 -20.61 -13.29 11.04
N LEU A 148 -19.36 -13.57 10.64
CA LEU A 148 -18.80 -14.92 10.53
C LEU A 148 -18.27 -15.49 11.84
N ASP A 149 -17.98 -14.65 12.85
CA ASP A 149 -17.22 -15.04 14.04
C ASP A 149 -17.81 -16.25 14.76
N GLY A 150 -19.15 -16.28 14.88
CA GLY A 150 -19.91 -17.37 15.49
C GLY A 150 -20.00 -18.64 14.63
N ASP A 151 -19.84 -18.53 13.31
CA ASP A 151 -19.96 -19.63 12.36
C ASP A 151 -18.63 -20.38 12.16
N ILE A 152 -17.49 -19.70 12.36
CA ILE A 152 -16.16 -20.29 12.20
C ILE A 152 -15.83 -21.18 13.40
N ARG A 153 -15.74 -22.51 13.20
CA ARG A 153 -15.40 -23.46 14.27
C ARG A 153 -13.92 -23.53 14.61
N ASP A 154 -13.05 -23.30 13.62
CA ASP A 154 -11.59 -23.31 13.79
C ASP A 154 -11.12 -22.00 14.41
N SER A 155 -10.62 -22.06 15.65
CA SER A 155 -10.13 -20.89 16.38
C SER A 155 -8.93 -20.21 15.72
N ASN A 156 -8.07 -20.97 15.03
CA ASN A 156 -6.91 -20.41 14.35
C ASN A 156 -7.34 -19.64 13.11
N LEU A 157 -8.26 -20.20 12.32
CA LEU A 157 -8.81 -19.51 11.16
C LEU A 157 -9.58 -18.25 11.58
N ARG A 158 -10.38 -18.34 12.64
CA ARG A 158 -11.08 -17.19 13.21
C ARG A 158 -10.10 -16.07 13.57
N GLU A 159 -9.02 -16.37 14.29
CA GLU A 159 -8.01 -15.39 14.67
C GLU A 159 -7.26 -14.81 13.45
N GLN A 160 -6.96 -15.66 12.45
CA GLN A 160 -6.36 -15.20 11.20
C GLN A 160 -7.25 -14.20 10.44
N LEU A 161 -8.57 -14.40 10.43
CA LEU A 161 -9.47 -13.43 9.80
C LEU A 161 -9.55 -12.13 10.61
N TRP A 162 -9.62 -12.20 11.94
CA TRP A 162 -9.63 -11.00 12.77
C TRP A 162 -8.36 -10.17 12.64
N THR A 163 -7.18 -10.79 12.59
CA THR A 163 -5.91 -10.06 12.44
C THR A 163 -5.78 -9.32 11.10
N LYS A 164 -6.52 -9.76 10.06
CA LYS A 164 -6.61 -9.07 8.77
C LYS A 164 -7.46 -7.80 8.80
N VAL A 165 -8.49 -7.74 9.65
CA VAL A 165 -9.49 -6.65 9.64
C VAL A 165 -9.48 -5.77 10.89
N ALA A 166 -8.85 -6.23 11.97
CA ALA A 166 -8.80 -5.57 13.25
C ALA A 166 -7.43 -5.72 13.92
N SER A 167 -7.18 -4.89 14.92
CA SER A 167 -6.01 -4.96 15.80
C SER A 167 -6.39 -4.52 17.22
N SER A 168 -5.64 -4.98 18.20
CA SER A 168 -5.77 -4.47 19.57
C SER A 168 -5.21 -3.06 19.66
N VAL A 169 -5.93 -2.16 20.34
CA VAL A 169 -5.52 -0.78 20.58
C VAL A 169 -5.64 -0.45 22.06
N THR A 170 -4.67 0.27 22.60
CA THR A 170 -4.76 0.90 23.93
C THR A 170 -4.74 2.40 23.76
N ILE A 171 -5.75 3.09 24.29
CA ILE A 171 -5.92 4.53 24.21
C ILE A 171 -5.65 5.12 25.59
N GLU A 172 -4.66 6.01 25.65
CA GLU A 172 -4.26 6.72 26.87
C GLU A 172 -4.43 8.23 26.68
N THR A 173 -4.85 8.93 27.73
CA THR A 173 -5.04 10.38 27.73
C THR A 173 -4.47 11.00 29.01
N GLU A 174 -4.16 12.28 28.94
CA GLU A 174 -3.93 13.14 30.10
C GLU A 174 -4.96 14.28 30.09
N PRO A 175 -5.87 14.39 31.08
CA PRO A 175 -6.02 13.50 32.23
C PRO A 175 -6.59 12.12 31.86
N THR A 176 -6.56 11.18 32.80
CA THR A 176 -7.31 9.91 32.68
C THR A 176 -8.79 10.11 33.00
N GLY A 177 -9.65 9.13 32.69
CA GLY A 177 -11.09 9.24 32.93
C GLY A 177 -11.86 9.93 31.80
N VAL A 178 -11.26 10.06 30.62
CA VAL A 178 -11.81 10.73 29.45
C VAL A 178 -12.72 9.79 28.68
N LYS A 179 -13.92 10.25 28.31
CA LYS A 179 -14.82 9.48 27.46
C LYS A 179 -14.28 9.45 26.04
N VAL A 180 -14.25 8.25 25.47
CA VAL A 180 -13.78 8.01 24.11
C VAL A 180 -14.96 7.62 23.24
N PHE A 181 -15.14 8.34 22.14
CA PHE A 181 -16.11 8.04 21.11
C PHE A 181 -15.40 7.74 19.80
N ARG A 182 -16.00 6.87 18.99
CA ARG A 182 -15.48 6.48 17.69
C ARG A 182 -16.56 6.61 16.63
N ARG A 183 -16.13 6.98 15.42
CA ARG A 183 -16.87 6.72 14.17
C ARG A 183 -15.88 6.39 13.07
N GLU A 184 -16.37 5.78 12.00
CA GLU A 184 -15.56 5.59 10.80
C GLU A 184 -15.21 6.93 10.14
N TYR A 185 -14.09 6.99 9.41
CA TYR A 185 -13.65 8.22 8.78
C TYR A 185 -14.65 8.80 7.77
N ASN A 186 -15.28 7.97 6.94
CA ASN A 186 -16.21 8.38 5.88
C ASN A 186 -17.70 8.32 6.29
N ASP A 187 -17.99 8.15 7.58
CA ASP A 187 -19.36 7.99 8.07
C ASP A 187 -19.86 9.25 8.80
N SER A 188 -21.06 9.69 8.42
CA SER A 188 -21.81 10.77 9.09
C SER A 188 -22.74 10.27 10.19
N SER A 189 -22.69 8.98 10.54
CA SER A 189 -23.49 8.39 11.62
C SER A 189 -23.15 8.98 12.99
N GLU A 190 -24.02 8.72 13.96
CA GLU A 190 -23.85 9.12 15.36
C GLU A 190 -22.58 8.50 15.96
N TRP A 191 -21.95 9.22 16.87
CA TRP A 191 -20.75 8.78 17.56
C TRP A 191 -21.03 7.56 18.46
N GLU A 192 -20.20 6.53 18.38
CA GLU A 192 -20.28 5.34 19.23
C GLU A 192 -19.39 5.49 20.46
N GLU A 193 -19.97 5.43 21.66
CA GLU A 193 -19.20 5.44 22.92
C GLU A 193 -18.37 4.15 23.02
N SER A 194 -17.06 4.29 23.00
CA SER A 194 -16.10 3.18 23.06
C SER A 194 -15.69 2.84 24.51
N GLY A 195 -15.75 3.82 25.41
CA GLY A 195 -15.42 3.63 26.83
C GLY A 195 -14.76 4.85 27.46
N VAL A 196 -13.95 4.62 28.50
CA VAL A 196 -13.28 5.66 29.28
C VAL A 196 -11.80 5.31 29.45
N THR A 197 -10.89 6.29 29.33
CA THR A 197 -9.44 6.05 29.41
C THR A 197 -8.92 5.78 30.82
N PRO A 198 -7.84 4.98 30.96
CA PRO A 198 -7.17 4.19 29.92
C PRO A 198 -8.06 3.07 29.38
N LEU A 199 -8.12 2.93 28.05
CA LEU A 199 -9.09 2.06 27.37
C LEU A 199 -8.36 1.09 26.43
N THR A 200 -8.55 -0.22 26.63
CA THR A 200 -8.07 -1.24 25.69
C THR A 200 -9.23 -1.84 24.90
N ILE A 201 -9.14 -1.77 23.57
CA ILE A 201 -10.11 -2.33 22.62
C ILE A 201 -9.42 -3.48 21.88
N ALA A 202 -9.84 -4.72 22.14
CA ALA A 202 -9.19 -5.91 21.58
C ALA A 202 -9.33 -6.05 20.05
N ARG A 203 -10.47 -5.61 19.51
CA ARG A 203 -10.80 -5.67 18.07
C ARG A 203 -11.16 -4.27 17.57
N PHE A 204 -10.16 -3.41 17.47
CA PHE A 204 -10.33 -2.10 16.84
C PHE A 204 -10.21 -2.25 15.31
N PRO A 205 -11.20 -1.79 14.51
CA PRO A 205 -11.16 -1.95 13.05
C PRO A 205 -9.92 -1.29 12.42
N ARG A 206 -9.34 -1.94 11.41
CA ARG A 206 -8.26 -1.35 10.60
C ARG A 206 -8.77 -0.19 9.74
N GLY A 207 -7.83 0.64 9.27
CA GLY A 207 -8.12 1.85 8.51
C GLY A 207 -8.27 3.11 9.39
N PRO A 208 -8.41 4.29 8.77
CA PRO A 208 -8.56 5.54 9.50
C PRO A 208 -9.89 5.58 10.25
N SER A 209 -9.85 5.95 11.53
CA SER A 209 -11.03 6.15 12.37
C SER A 209 -11.00 7.56 12.95
N ARG A 210 -12.17 8.18 13.07
CA ARG A 210 -12.32 9.40 13.86
C ARG A 210 -12.55 9.02 15.31
N VAL A 211 -11.81 9.64 16.21
CA VAL A 211 -11.88 9.42 17.64
C VAL A 211 -12.10 10.76 18.32
N ARG A 212 -13.12 10.85 19.16
CA ARG A 212 -13.44 12.05 19.93
C ARG A 212 -13.27 11.78 21.42
N PHE A 213 -12.64 12.73 22.09
CA PHE A 213 -12.35 12.72 23.51
C PHE A 213 -13.17 13.80 24.20
N GLU A 214 -13.93 13.43 25.23
CA GLU A 214 -14.76 14.35 26.01
C GLU A 214 -14.46 14.19 27.51
N HIS A 215 -14.21 15.30 28.19
CA HIS A 215 -14.02 15.35 29.64
C HIS A 215 -14.49 16.69 30.19
N GLU A 216 -15.20 16.67 31.32
CA GLU A 216 -15.66 17.90 31.97
C GLU A 216 -14.48 18.80 32.36
N GLY A 217 -14.53 20.08 31.98
CA GLY A 217 -13.46 21.05 32.25
C GLY A 217 -12.31 21.05 31.22
N PHE A 218 -12.42 20.28 30.14
CA PHE A 218 -11.48 20.27 29.01
C PHE A 218 -12.21 20.53 27.70
N GLU A 219 -11.48 21.02 26.70
CA GLU A 219 -11.98 21.16 25.32
C GLU A 219 -12.13 19.78 24.68
N ASP A 220 -13.21 19.60 23.90
CA ASP A 220 -13.41 18.38 23.12
C ASP A 220 -12.32 18.26 22.05
N ARG A 221 -11.72 17.07 21.96
CA ARG A 221 -10.64 16.79 20.98
C ARG A 221 -11.11 15.72 20.00
N GLU A 222 -11.15 16.06 18.71
CA GLU A 222 -11.36 15.11 17.61
C GLU A 222 -10.02 14.86 16.91
N VAL A 223 -9.68 13.59 16.66
CA VAL A 223 -8.51 13.18 15.88
C VAL A 223 -8.90 12.10 14.88
N VAL A 224 -8.11 11.97 13.83
CA VAL A 224 -8.15 10.83 12.92
C VAL A 224 -6.88 10.02 13.14
N ARG A 225 -7.03 8.73 13.41
CA ARG A 225 -5.89 7.83 13.64
C ARG A 225 -6.16 6.45 13.07
N GLU A 226 -5.10 5.80 12.59
CA GLU A 226 -5.10 4.36 12.34
C GLU A 226 -4.77 3.64 13.67
N PRO A 227 -5.08 2.35 13.81
CA PRO A 227 -4.95 1.63 15.09
C PRO A 227 -3.55 1.69 15.71
N GLN A 228 -2.52 1.66 14.86
CA GLN A 228 -1.11 1.68 15.28
C GLN A 228 -0.78 3.02 15.94
N ASN A 229 -1.31 4.13 15.41
CA ASN A 229 -1.06 5.48 15.93
C ASN A 229 -1.79 5.73 17.26
N LEU A 230 -2.98 5.16 17.43
CA LEU A 230 -3.73 5.28 18.69
C LEU A 230 -2.98 4.68 19.88
N SER A 231 -2.19 3.63 19.66
CA SER A 231 -1.45 2.95 20.74
C SER A 231 -0.05 3.50 20.99
N SER A 232 0.44 4.40 20.12
CA SER A 232 1.78 4.98 20.24
C SER A 232 1.79 6.37 20.88
N GLU A 233 0.63 6.95 21.17
CA GLU A 233 0.46 8.32 21.62
C GLU A 233 -0.31 8.38 22.95
N VAL A 234 0.04 9.35 23.80
CA VAL A 234 -0.80 9.76 24.93
C VAL A 234 -1.49 11.06 24.51
N PHE A 235 -2.82 11.06 24.47
CA PHE A 235 -3.60 12.21 24.02
C PHE A 235 -3.78 13.22 25.15
N GLU A 236 -3.08 14.34 25.06
CA GLU A 236 -3.23 15.46 25.99
C GLU A 236 -4.49 16.27 25.64
N LEU A 237 -5.40 16.38 26.61
CA LEU A 237 -6.57 17.25 26.54
C LEU A 237 -6.22 18.60 27.13
N VAL A 238 -6.79 19.64 26.50
CA VAL A 238 -6.48 21.01 26.84
C VAL A 238 -7.59 21.58 27.73
N PRO A 239 -7.30 22.22 28.89
CA PRO A 239 -8.34 22.71 29.78
C PRO A 239 -9.26 23.74 29.11
N SER A 240 -10.55 23.73 29.45
CA SER A 240 -11.53 24.61 28.81
C SER A 240 -11.16 26.09 28.98
N GLY A 241 -11.29 26.86 27.90
CA GLY A 241 -11.00 28.29 27.88
C GLY A 241 -9.51 28.66 27.84
N THR A 242 -8.61 27.68 27.61
CA THR A 242 -7.18 27.95 27.41
C THR A 242 -6.78 28.09 25.94
N VAL A 243 -7.59 27.54 25.03
CA VAL A 243 -7.40 27.65 23.57
C VAL A 243 -8.37 28.69 23.03
N THR A 244 -7.91 29.48 22.07
CA THR A 244 -8.76 30.44 21.37
C THR A 244 -9.94 29.72 20.70
N PRO A 245 -11.19 30.15 20.90
CA PRO A 245 -12.35 29.49 20.32
C PRO A 245 -12.19 29.29 18.80
N GLY A 246 -12.56 28.11 18.30
CA GLY A 246 -12.42 27.77 16.88
C GLY A 246 -11.03 27.30 16.46
N MET A 247 -10.04 27.30 17.35
CA MET A 247 -8.70 26.76 17.07
C MET A 247 -8.56 25.30 17.52
N VAL A 248 -7.65 24.58 16.85
CA VAL A 248 -7.26 23.20 17.10
C VAL A 248 -5.78 23.14 17.41
N ALA A 249 -5.40 22.39 18.45
CA ALA A 249 -4.00 22.19 18.80
C ALA A 249 -3.36 21.15 17.87
N VAL A 250 -2.29 21.56 17.19
CA VAL A 250 -1.44 20.68 16.38
C VAL A 250 -0.16 20.41 17.17
N SER A 251 0.18 19.12 17.28
CA SER A 251 1.38 18.70 17.99
C SER A 251 2.63 19.23 17.27
N GLY A 252 3.54 19.80 18.05
CA GLY A 252 4.88 20.13 17.57
C GLY A 252 5.75 18.89 17.34
N THR A 253 6.97 19.10 16.86
CA THR A 253 8.04 18.10 16.81
C THR A 253 9.20 18.51 17.70
N ALA A 254 10.00 17.53 18.15
CA ALA A 254 11.19 17.77 18.95
C ALA A 254 12.33 16.81 18.57
N GLY A 255 13.58 17.29 18.63
CA GLY A 255 14.77 16.46 18.49
C GLY A 255 14.90 15.75 17.13
N ASN A 256 15.07 14.43 17.14
CA ASN A 256 15.25 13.62 15.91
C ASN A 256 13.98 13.55 15.05
N ASP A 257 12.85 14.09 15.51
CA ASP A 257 11.56 14.10 14.82
C ASP A 257 11.28 15.42 14.10
N SER A 258 12.30 16.26 13.84
CA SER A 258 12.16 17.50 13.05
C SER A 258 11.37 17.27 11.74
N TYR A 259 10.47 18.20 11.42
CA TYR A 259 9.60 18.10 10.25
C TYR A 259 10.37 18.35 8.96
N GLY A 260 10.50 17.31 8.14
CA GLY A 260 10.88 17.43 6.73
C GLY A 260 9.65 17.67 5.85
N LEU A 261 9.81 18.48 4.81
CA LEU A 261 8.78 18.72 3.81
C LEU A 261 8.91 17.67 2.71
N PHE A 262 7.87 16.85 2.52
CA PHE A 262 7.77 15.93 1.38
C PHE A 262 6.74 16.49 0.40
N VAL A 263 7.06 17.67 -0.11
CA VAL A 263 6.26 18.42 -1.07
C VAL A 263 7.13 18.67 -2.30
N PRO A 264 6.64 18.41 -3.52
CA PRO A 264 7.41 18.55 -4.75
C PRO A 264 7.99 19.96 -4.88
N GLY A 265 9.31 20.04 -5.02
CA GLY A 265 10.03 21.31 -5.14
C GLY A 265 10.41 21.98 -3.83
N LEU A 266 10.10 21.35 -2.68
CA LEU A 266 10.44 21.83 -1.34
C LEU A 266 11.32 20.85 -0.55
N GLU A 267 11.56 19.65 -1.06
CA GLU A 267 12.23 18.58 -0.32
C GLU A 267 13.72 18.86 -0.07
N GLN A 268 14.29 19.85 -0.75
CA GLN A 268 15.65 20.34 -0.51
C GLN A 268 15.78 21.20 0.76
N LEU A 269 14.66 21.64 1.33
CA LEU A 269 14.68 22.51 2.51
C LEU A 269 15.08 21.72 3.77
N PRO A 270 15.71 22.38 4.75
CA PRO A 270 16.13 21.72 5.99
C PRO A 270 14.92 21.26 6.81
N ASN A 271 15.06 20.15 7.52
CA ASN A 271 14.07 19.77 8.51
C ASN A 271 14.05 20.79 9.66
N LEU A 272 12.86 21.18 10.11
CA LEU A 272 12.69 22.16 11.19
C LEU A 272 11.97 21.57 12.39
N GLU A 273 12.40 21.96 13.58
CA GLU A 273 11.67 21.70 14.82
C GLU A 273 10.54 22.71 14.96
N LEU A 274 9.29 22.25 15.06
CA LEU A 274 8.14 23.11 15.26
C LEU A 274 7.61 22.96 16.69
N SER A 275 7.56 24.04 17.45
CA SER A 275 6.83 24.04 18.72
C SER A 275 5.33 23.79 18.49
N PRO A 276 4.59 23.23 19.47
CA PRO A 276 3.14 23.11 19.36
C PRO A 276 2.48 24.45 19.03
N PHE A 277 1.45 24.40 18.20
CA PHE A 277 0.75 25.59 17.72
C PHE A 277 -0.75 25.33 17.62
N LEU A 278 -1.51 26.41 17.47
CA LEU A 278 -2.93 26.34 17.22
C LEU A 278 -3.20 26.70 15.75
N MET A 279 -4.10 25.97 15.11
CA MET A 279 -4.57 26.27 13.75
C MET A 279 -6.09 26.34 13.74
N ALA A 280 -6.66 27.27 12.96
CA ALA A 280 -8.09 27.42 12.84
C ALA A 280 -8.71 26.12 12.32
N ARG A 281 -9.80 25.67 12.97
CA ARG A 281 -10.51 24.42 12.63
C ARG A 281 -11.01 24.45 11.19
N THR A 282 -11.36 25.62 10.69
CA THR A 282 -11.86 25.89 9.33
C THR A 282 -11.11 27.08 8.73
N GLU A 283 -11.28 27.29 7.44
CA GLU A 283 -10.93 28.55 6.79
C GLU A 283 -11.78 29.70 7.35
N VAL A 284 -11.29 30.92 7.17
CA VAL A 284 -12.00 32.15 7.54
C VAL A 284 -13.25 32.29 6.69
N THR A 285 -14.40 32.46 7.32
CA THR A 285 -15.70 32.65 6.65
C THR A 285 -15.91 34.09 6.19
N ASN A 286 -16.81 34.28 5.23
CA ASN A 286 -17.27 35.61 4.81
C ASN A 286 -17.81 36.44 5.98
N ARG A 287 -18.50 35.80 6.95
CA ARG A 287 -18.99 36.47 8.17
C ARG A 287 -17.85 37.04 9.00
N GLU A 288 -16.83 36.23 9.27
CA GLU A 288 -15.67 36.64 10.08
C GLU A 288 -14.84 37.72 9.37
N TYR A 289 -14.68 37.63 8.05
CA TYR A 289 -13.99 38.67 7.28
C TYR A 289 -14.77 39.99 7.22
N ALA A 290 -16.11 39.93 7.24
CA ALA A 290 -16.94 41.14 7.29
C ALA A 290 -16.73 41.95 8.56
N GLU A 291 -16.40 41.32 9.68
CA GLU A 291 -16.07 42.03 10.93
C GLU A 291 -14.81 42.88 10.77
N PHE A 292 -13.81 42.42 10.02
CA PHE A 292 -12.62 43.20 9.67
C PHE A 292 -12.95 44.39 8.76
N VAL A 293 -13.79 44.18 7.76
CA VAL A 293 -14.26 45.24 6.85
C VAL A 293 -15.03 46.31 7.64
N ASP A 294 -15.99 45.89 8.47
CA ASP A 294 -16.84 46.76 9.28
C ASP A 294 -16.05 47.53 10.35
N ALA A 295 -14.97 46.95 10.86
CA ALA A 295 -14.03 47.61 11.78
C ALA A 295 -13.12 48.64 11.09
N GLY A 296 -13.22 48.80 9.76
CA GLY A 296 -12.41 49.74 8.99
C GLY A 296 -11.03 49.20 8.60
N GLY A 297 -10.88 47.87 8.48
CA GLY A 297 -9.61 47.20 8.20
C GLY A 297 -8.86 47.67 6.94
N TYR A 298 -9.58 48.15 5.91
CA TYR A 298 -8.98 48.74 4.70
C TYR A 298 -8.60 50.22 4.87
N SER A 299 -9.02 50.88 5.95
CA SER A 299 -8.72 52.28 6.22
C SER A 299 -7.67 52.47 7.33
N ASP A 300 -7.45 51.45 8.17
CA ASP A 300 -6.43 51.47 9.22
C ASP A 300 -5.11 50.87 8.71
N PRO A 301 -4.02 51.66 8.61
CA PRO A 301 -2.73 51.16 8.15
C PRO A 301 -2.00 50.27 9.16
N ALA A 302 -2.49 50.15 10.41
CA ALA A 302 -1.76 49.46 11.48
C ALA A 302 -1.39 47.99 11.16
N CYS A 303 -2.25 47.28 10.42
CA CYS A 303 -2.03 45.88 10.06
C CYS A 303 -1.51 45.67 8.63
N TRP A 304 -1.04 46.73 7.97
CA TRP A 304 -0.46 46.68 6.64
C TRP A 304 1.05 46.95 6.72
N GLU A 305 1.76 46.08 7.45
CA GLU A 305 3.17 46.26 7.81
C GLU A 305 4.16 45.99 6.64
N GLU A 306 3.68 45.34 5.58
CA GLU A 306 4.47 44.93 4.42
C GLU A 306 4.53 46.04 3.35
N TRP A 307 5.70 46.22 2.72
CA TRP A 307 5.79 47.07 1.54
C TRP A 307 5.09 46.36 0.38
N PHE A 308 3.98 46.95 -0.08
CA PHE A 308 3.34 46.58 -1.32
C PHE A 308 4.35 46.67 -2.46
N SER A 309 4.66 45.56 -3.13
CA SER A 309 5.61 45.53 -4.24
C SER A 309 4.97 44.99 -5.50
N GLU A 310 5.05 45.77 -6.59
CA GLU A 310 4.78 45.31 -7.97
C GLU A 310 6.05 45.50 -8.81
N ASP A 311 6.06 44.94 -10.03
CA ASP A 311 7.18 44.85 -10.98
C ASP A 311 8.03 46.15 -11.19
N ASP A 312 7.53 47.32 -10.77
CA ASP A 312 8.13 48.66 -10.95
C ASP A 312 8.50 49.42 -9.65
N GLY A 313 8.29 48.84 -8.46
CA GLY A 313 8.74 49.40 -7.17
C GLY A 313 7.72 49.28 -6.02
N ALA A 314 8.04 49.93 -4.89
CA ALA A 314 7.15 49.94 -3.72
C ALA A 314 5.97 50.89 -3.92
N LEU A 315 4.74 50.41 -3.71
CA LEU A 315 3.51 51.21 -3.77
C LEU A 315 3.23 51.90 -2.42
N SER A 316 2.55 53.06 -2.46
CA SER A 316 2.01 53.66 -1.25
C SER A 316 0.77 52.89 -0.77
N PHE A 317 0.48 53.00 0.52
CA PHE A 317 -0.71 52.39 1.13
C PHE A 317 -1.99 52.77 0.38
N GLU A 318 -2.19 54.04 0.06
CA GLU A 318 -3.39 54.52 -0.61
C GLU A 318 -3.55 53.94 -2.02
N VAL A 319 -2.43 53.77 -2.74
CA VAL A 319 -2.44 53.18 -4.08
C VAL A 319 -2.77 51.70 -3.99
N ALA A 320 -2.12 50.96 -3.10
CA ALA A 320 -2.36 49.52 -2.94
C ALA A 320 -3.80 49.22 -2.51
N ILE A 321 -4.30 49.90 -1.47
CA ILE A 321 -5.68 49.72 -0.97
C ILE A 321 -6.71 50.04 -2.05
N SER A 322 -6.46 51.03 -2.92
CA SER A 322 -7.39 51.35 -4.01
C SER A 322 -7.58 50.22 -5.02
N GLN A 323 -6.68 49.24 -5.05
CA GLN A 323 -6.79 48.05 -5.88
C GLN A 323 -7.67 46.96 -5.24
N PHE A 324 -7.86 47.00 -3.92
CA PHE A 324 -8.60 45.98 -3.17
C PHE A 324 -10.10 46.26 -3.11
N THR A 325 -10.72 46.24 -4.28
CA THR A 325 -12.16 46.47 -4.42
C THR A 325 -12.93 45.22 -4.87
N ASP A 326 -14.19 45.17 -4.49
CA ASP A 326 -15.17 44.18 -4.89
C ASP A 326 -15.65 44.39 -6.34
N ALA A 327 -16.57 43.55 -6.82
CA ALA A 327 -17.08 43.64 -8.19
C ALA A 327 -17.80 44.97 -8.53
N THR A 328 -18.08 45.83 -7.54
CA THR A 328 -18.72 47.14 -7.68
C THR A 328 -17.81 48.33 -7.42
N GLY A 329 -16.54 48.09 -7.07
CA GLY A 329 -15.58 49.13 -6.74
C GLY A 329 -15.62 49.59 -5.27
N GLN A 330 -16.31 48.88 -4.38
CA GLN A 330 -16.23 49.11 -2.93
C GLN A 330 -15.05 48.35 -2.33
N LEU A 331 -14.45 48.83 -1.23
CA LEU A 331 -13.37 48.10 -0.57
C LEU A 331 -13.88 46.76 0.00
N GLY A 332 -13.13 45.69 -0.24
CA GLY A 332 -13.51 44.33 0.18
C GLY A 332 -13.09 43.26 -0.83
N PRO A 333 -13.28 41.97 -0.50
CA PRO A 333 -12.90 40.83 -1.34
C PRO A 333 -13.45 40.91 -2.78
N SER A 334 -12.70 40.39 -3.76
CA SER A 334 -13.07 40.49 -5.18
C SER A 334 -14.36 39.74 -5.54
N THR A 335 -14.75 38.76 -4.71
CA THR A 335 -15.97 37.94 -4.85
C THR A 335 -17.23 38.61 -4.30
N TRP A 336 -17.08 39.72 -3.57
CA TRP A 336 -18.19 40.44 -2.95
C TRP A 336 -18.87 41.41 -3.92
N ASN A 337 -20.01 41.94 -3.49
CA ASN A 337 -20.79 42.89 -4.27
C ASN A 337 -21.42 43.94 -3.35
N SER A 338 -21.24 45.21 -3.68
CA SER A 338 -21.79 46.36 -2.95
C SER A 338 -21.32 46.41 -1.49
N GLY A 339 -20.06 46.05 -1.24
CA GLY A 339 -19.38 46.09 0.06
C GLY A 339 -19.71 44.93 0.99
N THR A 340 -20.33 43.86 0.50
CA THR A 340 -20.71 42.70 1.33
C THR A 340 -20.73 41.40 0.54
N TYR A 341 -20.67 40.27 1.24
CA TYR A 341 -20.77 38.94 0.64
C TYR A 341 -22.18 38.64 0.12
N PRO A 342 -22.34 37.74 -0.87
CA PRO A 342 -23.66 37.38 -1.40
C PRO A 342 -24.59 36.79 -0.32
N ALA A 343 -25.89 37.05 -0.45
CA ALA A 343 -26.87 36.62 0.54
C ALA A 343 -26.91 35.08 0.68
N GLY A 344 -26.75 34.60 1.91
CA GLY A 344 -26.72 33.15 2.21
C GLY A 344 -25.31 32.54 2.23
N GLU A 345 -24.27 33.32 1.92
CA GLU A 345 -22.88 32.84 1.85
C GLU A 345 -22.04 33.18 3.10
N ALA A 346 -22.71 33.50 4.21
CA ALA A 346 -22.05 33.93 5.44
C ALA A 346 -21.05 32.90 6.00
N ASP A 347 -21.39 31.60 5.90
CA ASP A 347 -20.57 30.50 6.41
C ASP A 347 -19.70 29.85 5.31
N ILE A 348 -19.70 30.40 4.09
CA ILE A 348 -18.75 30.03 3.02
C ILE A 348 -17.40 30.69 3.33
N PRO A 349 -16.25 30.02 3.09
CA PRO A 349 -14.95 30.65 3.26
C PRO A 349 -14.84 31.91 2.39
N VAL A 350 -14.16 32.93 2.92
CA VAL A 350 -13.83 34.11 2.13
C VAL A 350 -12.84 33.71 1.02
N GLY A 351 -13.21 34.04 -0.21
CA GLY A 351 -12.37 33.86 -1.39
C GLY A 351 -12.18 35.18 -2.13
N GLY A 352 -11.16 35.28 -2.97
CA GLY A 352 -10.89 36.51 -3.71
C GLY A 352 -10.12 37.57 -2.92
N VAL A 353 -9.26 37.11 -2.01
CA VAL A 353 -8.38 37.98 -1.23
C VAL A 353 -6.93 37.77 -1.65
N SER A 354 -6.19 38.87 -1.69
CA SER A 354 -4.75 38.89 -1.93
C SER A 354 -3.99 38.41 -0.69
N TRP A 355 -2.70 38.12 -0.85
CA TRP A 355 -1.85 37.80 0.30
C TRP A 355 -1.80 38.95 1.31
N TYR A 356 -1.74 40.20 0.83
CA TYR A 356 -1.73 41.38 1.70
C TYR A 356 -3.02 41.52 2.51
N GLU A 357 -4.19 41.30 1.88
CA GLU A 357 -5.48 41.28 2.57
C GLU A 357 -5.55 40.15 3.62
N ALA A 358 -4.99 38.98 3.31
CA ALA A 358 -4.93 37.85 4.22
C ALA A 358 -4.01 38.13 5.43
N ALA A 359 -2.83 38.70 5.20
CA ALA A 359 -1.89 39.09 6.24
C ALA A 359 -2.46 40.19 7.14
N ALA A 360 -3.12 41.19 6.56
CA ALA A 360 -3.77 42.26 7.32
C ALA A 360 -4.90 41.73 8.22
N TYR A 361 -5.71 40.80 7.70
CA TYR A 361 -6.73 40.12 8.49
C TYR A 361 -6.13 39.29 9.64
N ALA A 362 -5.06 38.54 9.38
CA ALA A 362 -4.37 37.78 10.42
C ALA A 362 -3.84 38.69 11.54
N CYS A 363 -3.21 39.81 11.18
CA CYS A 363 -2.78 40.84 12.14
C CYS A 363 -3.95 41.42 12.94
N PHE A 364 -5.08 41.74 12.30
CA PHE A 364 -6.27 42.25 12.96
C PHE A 364 -6.80 41.29 14.04
N MET A 365 -6.71 39.98 13.78
CA MET A 365 -7.07 38.93 14.72
C MET A 365 -6.01 38.67 15.80
N GLY A 366 -4.84 39.31 15.73
CA GLY A 366 -3.70 39.05 16.61
C GLY A 366 -3.07 37.66 16.37
N MET A 367 -3.14 37.19 15.13
CA MET A 367 -2.73 35.86 14.68
C MET A 367 -1.81 35.96 13.45
N SER A 368 -1.45 34.82 12.85
CA SER A 368 -0.58 34.75 11.68
C SER A 368 -1.21 33.89 10.58
N LEU A 369 -0.74 34.09 9.33
CA LEU A 369 -0.88 33.09 8.29
C LEU A 369 0.02 31.88 8.61
N PRO A 370 -0.36 30.64 8.25
CA PRO A 370 0.50 29.49 8.42
C PRO A 370 1.78 29.65 7.59
N THR A 371 2.91 29.16 8.09
CA THR A 371 4.04 28.86 7.20
C THR A 371 3.79 27.52 6.51
N VAL A 372 4.52 27.22 5.43
CA VAL A 372 4.41 25.91 4.75
C VAL A 372 4.66 24.76 5.71
N TYR A 373 5.60 24.90 6.66
CA TYR A 373 5.86 23.88 7.69
C TYR A 373 4.67 23.64 8.60
N HIS A 374 4.03 24.72 9.09
CA HIS A 374 2.84 24.60 9.95
C HIS A 374 1.65 24.01 9.18
N TRP A 375 1.44 24.46 7.94
CA TRP A 375 0.40 23.93 7.08
C TRP A 375 0.61 22.45 6.77
N TYR A 376 1.83 22.07 6.40
CA TYR A 376 2.17 20.69 6.07
C TYR A 376 2.00 19.74 7.25
N ALA A 377 2.41 20.16 8.46
CA ALA A 377 2.19 19.40 9.69
C ALA A 377 0.69 19.16 9.95
N ALA A 378 -0.15 20.19 9.75
CA ALA A 378 -1.59 20.11 9.97
C ALA A 378 -2.34 19.33 8.89
N ALA A 379 -1.98 19.52 7.62
CA ALA A 379 -2.63 18.91 6.45
C ALA A 379 -2.23 17.46 6.25
N ASN A 380 -0.97 17.13 6.52
CA ASN A 380 -0.37 15.81 6.30
C ASN A 380 -0.72 15.20 4.92
N PRO A 381 -0.16 15.74 3.81
CA PRO A 381 -0.46 15.31 2.44
C PRO A 381 -0.32 13.80 2.16
N PHE A 382 0.46 13.05 2.96
CA PHE A 382 0.48 11.59 2.90
C PHE A 382 -0.89 10.95 3.11
N ARG A 383 -1.83 11.64 3.75
CA ARG A 383 -3.19 11.16 4.02
C ARG A 383 -4.21 11.57 2.97
N SER A 384 -3.77 12.24 1.90
CA SER A 384 -4.59 12.74 0.79
C SER A 384 -5.56 11.71 0.19
N HIS A 385 -5.15 10.46 0.06
CA HIS A 385 -5.98 9.39 -0.53
C HIS A 385 -7.32 9.14 0.19
N PHE A 386 -7.46 9.47 1.48
CA PHE A 386 -8.76 9.45 2.17
C PHE A 386 -9.31 10.85 2.47
N VAL A 387 -8.47 11.88 2.59
CA VAL A 387 -8.91 13.26 2.83
C VAL A 387 -9.56 13.86 1.57
N VAL A 388 -8.85 13.84 0.44
CA VAL A 388 -9.25 14.50 -0.82
C VAL A 388 -10.59 14.00 -1.36
N PRO A 389 -10.90 12.68 -1.38
CA PRO A 389 -12.19 12.20 -1.88
C PRO A 389 -13.42 12.70 -1.11
N LEU A 390 -13.24 13.12 0.15
CA LEU A 390 -14.30 13.64 1.00
C LEU A 390 -14.31 15.17 1.11
N SER A 391 -13.46 15.84 0.32
CA SER A 391 -13.21 17.28 0.36
C SER A 391 -13.90 18.02 -0.80
N ASN A 392 -13.87 19.35 -0.80
CA ASN A 392 -14.57 20.15 -1.82
C ASN A 392 -13.71 20.45 -3.05
N TYR A 393 -13.81 19.62 -4.09
CA TYR A 393 -13.36 19.92 -5.46
C TYR A 393 -14.57 19.97 -6.42
N GLY A 394 -15.60 20.72 -6.01
CA GLY A 394 -16.90 20.82 -6.66
C GLY A 394 -17.05 22.03 -7.59
N PRO A 395 -18.28 22.35 -8.04
CA PRO A 395 -18.54 23.46 -8.97
C PRO A 395 -18.47 24.86 -8.33
N GLY A 396 -18.25 24.95 -7.02
CA GLY A 396 -18.22 26.19 -6.25
C GLY A 396 -17.79 25.96 -4.80
N PRO A 397 -17.60 27.04 -4.03
CA PRO A 397 -17.26 26.92 -2.62
C PRO A 397 -18.47 26.42 -1.82
N ALA A 398 -18.22 25.81 -0.67
CA ALA A 398 -19.24 25.25 0.22
C ALA A 398 -19.09 25.84 1.63
N PRO A 399 -20.15 25.84 2.45
CA PRO A 399 -20.03 26.21 3.86
C PRO A 399 -18.94 25.39 4.55
N VAL A 400 -18.18 26.02 5.45
CA VAL A 400 -17.16 25.31 6.22
C VAL A 400 -17.76 24.13 6.99
N MET A 401 -17.01 23.03 7.09
CA MET A 401 -17.41 21.74 7.67
C MET A 401 -18.62 21.08 6.99
N TYR A 402 -19.02 21.51 5.78
CA TYR A 402 -20.03 20.81 5.00
C TYR A 402 -19.51 19.47 4.47
N HIS A 403 -18.25 19.47 4.04
CA HIS A 403 -17.55 18.29 3.56
C HIS A 403 -16.92 17.51 4.72
N GLN A 404 -16.66 16.23 4.50
CA GLN A 404 -16.17 15.33 5.55
C GLN A 404 -14.64 15.24 5.58
N GLY A 405 -13.92 15.81 4.62
CA GLY A 405 -12.46 15.87 4.63
C GLY A 405 -11.94 16.51 5.92
N VAL A 406 -11.26 15.71 6.73
CA VAL A 406 -10.68 16.15 8.01
C VAL A 406 -9.28 15.58 8.17
N SER A 407 -8.36 16.40 8.67
CA SER A 407 -6.97 16.01 8.90
C SER A 407 -6.79 15.16 10.15
N MET A 408 -5.55 14.72 10.38
CA MET A 408 -5.19 13.89 11.51
C MET A 408 -5.56 14.53 12.86
N ASP A 409 -5.47 15.85 12.99
CA ASP A 409 -5.75 16.53 14.27
C ASP A 409 -7.14 17.18 14.33
N GLY A 410 -8.04 16.84 13.40
CA GLY A 410 -9.43 17.32 13.45
C GLY A 410 -9.65 18.70 12.81
N ILE A 411 -8.78 19.08 11.86
CA ILE A 411 -8.90 20.31 11.08
C ILE A 411 -9.63 20.01 9.78
N TYR A 412 -10.69 20.76 9.51
CA TYR A 412 -11.57 20.55 8.37
C TYR A 412 -11.15 21.43 7.18
N ASP A 413 -11.49 20.95 5.99
CA ASP A 413 -11.42 21.72 4.73
C ASP A 413 -10.01 22.23 4.36
N LEU A 414 -8.95 21.53 4.80
CA LEU A 414 -7.57 21.81 4.36
C LEU A 414 -7.33 21.42 2.89
N ALA A 415 -8.16 20.54 2.34
CA ALA A 415 -8.13 20.14 0.95
C ALA A 415 -9.33 20.75 0.22
N GLY A 416 -9.07 21.49 -0.85
CA GLY A 416 -10.13 22.08 -1.65
C GLY A 416 -10.83 23.25 -0.95
N ASN A 417 -12.04 23.56 -1.40
CA ASN A 417 -12.81 24.75 -1.01
C ASN A 417 -12.07 26.03 -1.39
N VAL A 418 -11.18 26.58 -0.56
CA VAL A 418 -10.28 27.67 -0.95
C VAL A 418 -8.83 27.29 -0.70
N ARG A 419 -7.93 27.76 -1.57
CA ARG A 419 -6.49 27.73 -1.32
C ARG A 419 -6.15 28.64 -0.15
N GLU A 420 -5.12 28.30 0.59
CA GLU A 420 -4.76 29.01 1.82
C GLU A 420 -3.41 29.72 1.66
N TRP A 421 -3.41 31.05 1.80
CA TRP A 421 -2.18 31.84 1.77
C TRP A 421 -1.24 31.45 2.91
N ALA A 422 0.03 31.20 2.57
CA ALA A 422 1.09 30.97 3.53
C ALA A 422 1.94 32.23 3.74
N ALA A 423 2.60 32.33 4.89
CA ALA A 423 3.50 33.44 5.22
C ALA A 423 4.77 33.48 4.36
N ASN A 424 5.13 32.38 3.71
CA ASN A 424 6.40 32.25 2.98
C ASN A 424 6.36 32.96 1.62
N ARG A 425 7.20 33.99 1.48
CA ARG A 425 7.47 34.69 0.22
C ARG A 425 8.27 33.81 -0.76
N SER A 426 8.02 33.95 -2.05
CA SER A 426 8.78 33.32 -3.15
C SER A 426 8.91 34.29 -4.31
N GLY A 427 10.10 34.86 -4.55
CA GLY A 427 10.26 36.01 -5.44
C GLY A 427 9.31 37.17 -5.08
N ASP A 428 8.47 37.61 -6.02
CA ASP A 428 7.42 38.63 -5.80
C ASP A 428 6.02 38.03 -5.54
N SER A 429 5.99 36.70 -5.36
CA SER A 429 4.81 35.90 -5.05
C SER A 429 4.86 35.38 -3.61
N HIS A 430 3.78 34.73 -3.19
CA HIS A 430 3.73 33.96 -1.95
C HIS A 430 3.27 32.54 -2.23
N LEU A 431 3.63 31.63 -1.32
CA LEU A 431 3.14 30.26 -1.33
C LEU A 431 1.66 30.22 -0.95
N ILE A 432 0.91 29.37 -1.64
CA ILE A 432 -0.52 29.15 -1.41
C ILE A 432 -0.82 27.66 -1.56
N LEU A 433 -1.56 27.08 -0.61
CA LEU A 433 -1.61 25.62 -0.38
C LEU A 433 -3.05 25.08 -0.36
N GLY A 434 -3.21 23.75 -0.34
CA GLY A 434 -4.49 23.05 -0.16
C GLY A 434 -5.35 22.85 -1.40
N GLY A 435 -5.23 23.73 -2.39
CA GLY A 435 -6.08 23.73 -3.59
C GLY A 435 -7.47 24.31 -3.33
N GLY A 436 -8.08 24.93 -4.33
CA GLY A 436 -9.44 25.45 -4.27
C GLY A 436 -10.46 24.53 -4.94
N TRP A 437 -11.75 24.84 -4.79
CA TRP A 437 -12.85 24.03 -5.31
C TRP A 437 -12.77 23.76 -6.82
N ALA A 438 -12.19 24.68 -7.60
CA ALA A 438 -12.03 24.55 -9.06
C ALA A 438 -10.71 23.88 -9.49
N ASP A 439 -9.80 23.65 -8.55
CA ASP A 439 -8.51 23.04 -8.86
C ASP A 439 -8.64 21.53 -9.07
N GLN A 440 -7.57 20.94 -9.58
CA GLN A 440 -7.50 19.48 -9.67
C GLN A 440 -7.32 18.89 -8.27
N PRO A 441 -8.02 17.80 -7.91
CA PRO A 441 -7.94 17.22 -6.56
C PRO A 441 -6.52 16.88 -6.07
N TYR A 442 -5.59 16.60 -6.98
CA TYR A 442 -4.19 16.31 -6.61
C TYR A 442 -3.43 17.56 -6.12
N SER A 443 -3.91 18.78 -6.37
CA SER A 443 -3.24 20.03 -5.99
C SER A 443 -3.15 20.22 -4.47
N PHE A 444 -3.88 19.44 -3.67
CA PHE A 444 -3.70 19.37 -2.23
C PHE A 444 -2.27 19.03 -1.81
N ASN A 445 -1.58 18.22 -2.62
CA ASN A 445 -0.22 17.77 -2.33
C ASN A 445 0.86 18.72 -2.86
N ASP A 446 0.49 19.68 -3.71
CA ASP A 446 1.43 20.55 -4.39
C ASP A 446 1.62 21.85 -3.60
N ALA A 447 2.86 22.34 -3.54
CA ALA A 447 3.11 23.73 -3.22
C ALA A 447 3.11 24.55 -4.50
N VAL A 448 2.25 25.56 -4.57
CA VAL A 448 2.22 26.51 -5.68
C VAL A 448 2.45 27.92 -5.18
N THR A 449 2.92 28.79 -6.07
CA THR A 449 3.04 30.21 -5.81
C THR A 449 1.96 30.97 -6.57
N ALA A 450 1.51 32.07 -6.00
CA ALA A 450 0.66 33.03 -6.67
C ALA A 450 1.16 34.45 -6.40
N PRO A 451 1.03 35.38 -7.38
CA PRO A 451 1.38 36.78 -7.17
C PRO A 451 0.74 37.34 -5.91
N SER A 452 1.45 38.18 -5.16
CA SER A 452 0.98 38.68 -3.87
C SER A 452 -0.34 39.47 -3.96
N PHE A 453 -0.60 40.06 -5.13
CA PHE A 453 -1.84 40.77 -5.49
C PHE A 453 -2.91 39.88 -6.14
N ASP A 454 -2.69 38.57 -6.32
CA ASP A 454 -3.68 37.69 -6.94
C ASP A 454 -4.91 37.52 -6.03
N ARG A 455 -6.05 37.95 -6.55
CA ARG A 455 -7.36 37.93 -5.88
C ARG A 455 -8.31 36.96 -6.57
N SER A 456 -7.77 35.84 -7.08
CA SER A 456 -8.56 34.73 -7.60
C SER A 456 -9.64 34.31 -6.57
N PRO A 457 -10.88 34.00 -7.01
CA PRO A 457 -11.95 33.53 -6.11
C PRO A 457 -11.59 32.29 -5.28
N LEU A 458 -10.53 31.57 -5.68
CA LEU A 458 -10.01 30.40 -5.00
C LEU A 458 -9.09 30.74 -3.83
N ASN A 459 -8.56 31.96 -3.74
CA ASN A 459 -7.56 32.31 -2.74
C ASN A 459 -8.27 32.82 -1.47
N GLY A 460 -8.04 32.14 -0.35
CA GLY A 460 -8.65 32.39 0.96
C GLY A 460 -7.63 32.39 2.10
N ILE A 461 -8.12 32.19 3.33
CA ILE A 461 -7.34 32.42 4.55
C ILE A 461 -7.58 31.28 5.54
N ARG A 462 -6.49 30.78 6.13
CA ARG A 462 -6.50 30.04 7.39
C ARG A 462 -5.57 30.72 8.37
N LEU A 463 -5.95 30.75 9.65
CA LEU A 463 -5.15 31.35 10.70
C LEU A 463 -4.40 30.31 11.52
N VAL A 464 -3.22 30.71 12.00
CA VAL A 464 -2.48 30.01 13.04
C VAL A 464 -2.15 30.96 14.18
N GLN A 465 -2.02 30.39 15.37
CA GLN A 465 -1.51 31.07 16.55
C GLN A 465 -0.34 30.27 17.10
N HIS A 466 0.83 30.91 17.10
CA HIS A 466 2.05 30.33 17.64
C HIS A 466 2.04 30.45 19.17
N LEU A 467 2.23 29.31 19.86
CA LEU A 467 2.34 29.28 21.33
C LEU A 467 3.78 29.58 21.80
N ASP A 468 4.73 29.39 20.89
CA ASP A 468 6.16 29.66 21.06
C ASP A 468 6.70 30.23 19.74
N THR A 469 7.57 31.24 19.85
CA THR A 469 8.11 31.99 18.72
C THR A 469 9.53 31.57 18.31
N THR A 470 10.13 30.58 18.98
CA THR A 470 11.57 30.28 18.88
C THR A 470 12.06 30.01 17.45
N ASN A 471 11.30 29.28 16.62
CA ASN A 471 11.70 28.91 15.25
C ASN A 471 10.81 29.52 14.15
N ILE A 472 9.91 30.44 14.50
CA ILE A 472 8.93 30.97 13.55
C ILE A 472 9.60 31.77 12.44
N SER A 473 10.65 32.53 12.75
CA SER A 473 11.39 33.29 11.73
C SER A 473 12.07 32.40 10.68
N GLU A 474 12.53 31.22 11.08
CA GLU A 474 13.13 30.25 10.16
C GLU A 474 12.05 29.57 9.32
N ALA A 475 10.95 29.14 9.96
CA ALA A 475 9.82 28.53 9.27
C ALA A 475 9.12 29.48 8.29
N ALA A 476 9.12 30.79 8.55
CA ALA A 476 8.51 31.83 7.71
C ALA A 476 9.50 32.46 6.70
N ALA A 477 10.74 31.99 6.64
CA ALA A 477 11.73 32.52 5.72
C ALA A 477 11.25 32.42 4.25
N PRO A 478 11.73 33.31 3.35
CA PRO A 478 11.47 33.19 1.93
C PRO A 478 11.92 31.84 1.37
N ILE A 479 11.12 31.25 0.49
CA ILE A 479 11.34 29.94 -0.11
C ILE A 479 11.32 30.08 -1.64
N GLU A 480 12.33 29.52 -2.29
CA GLU A 480 12.35 29.33 -3.74
C GLU A 480 11.99 27.89 -4.06
N LEU A 481 10.92 27.70 -4.84
CA LEU A 481 10.50 26.39 -5.31
C LEU A 481 11.52 25.86 -6.32
N ALA A 482 12.06 24.67 -6.06
CA ALA A 482 12.70 23.92 -7.11
C ALA A 482 11.62 23.49 -8.11
N PHE A 483 11.82 23.78 -9.39
CA PHE A 483 10.84 23.44 -10.42
C PHE A 483 11.54 23.15 -11.75
N ARG A 484 11.07 22.13 -12.44
CA ARG A 484 11.48 21.77 -13.80
C ARG A 484 10.26 21.51 -14.66
N ASP A 485 10.15 22.28 -15.74
CA ASP A 485 9.13 22.05 -16.75
C ASP A 485 9.61 21.03 -17.79
N TYR A 486 9.34 19.76 -17.52
CA TYR A 486 9.68 18.67 -18.41
C TYR A 486 8.89 18.65 -19.72
N SER A 487 7.86 19.50 -19.88
CA SER A 487 7.17 19.64 -21.17
C SER A 487 7.98 20.46 -22.19
N THR A 488 8.90 21.29 -21.70
CA THR A 488 9.75 22.15 -22.54
C THR A 488 11.23 21.76 -22.48
N GLU A 489 11.66 21.04 -21.45
CA GLU A 489 13.02 20.54 -21.35
C GLU A 489 13.36 19.55 -22.48
N ARG A 490 14.63 19.50 -22.89
CA ARG A 490 15.11 18.62 -23.96
C ARG A 490 16.18 17.67 -23.45
N PRO A 491 16.07 16.36 -23.71
CA PRO A 491 17.16 15.43 -23.43
C PRO A 491 18.44 15.83 -24.17
N VAL A 492 19.58 15.42 -23.61
CA VAL A 492 20.88 15.59 -24.27
C VAL A 492 20.94 14.85 -25.62
N SER A 493 21.85 15.28 -26.50
CA SER A 493 22.06 14.61 -27.79
C SER A 493 22.68 13.23 -27.64
N ASP A 494 22.62 12.41 -28.70
CA ASP A 494 23.21 11.07 -28.72
C ASP A 494 24.73 11.13 -28.50
N GLU A 495 25.42 12.11 -29.06
CA GLU A 495 26.87 12.27 -28.87
C GLU A 495 27.24 12.59 -27.42
N VAL A 496 26.43 13.41 -26.72
CA VAL A 496 26.64 13.70 -25.30
C VAL A 496 26.32 12.47 -24.45
N PHE A 497 25.25 11.76 -24.80
CA PHE A 497 24.87 10.53 -24.10
C PHE A 497 25.93 9.42 -24.24
N ASP A 498 26.56 9.29 -25.41
CA ASP A 498 27.67 8.36 -25.62
C ASP A 498 28.85 8.67 -24.69
N VAL A 499 29.09 9.96 -24.37
CA VAL A 499 30.07 10.35 -23.35
C VAL A 499 29.62 9.94 -21.95
N PHE A 500 28.32 10.05 -21.62
CA PHE A 500 27.80 9.53 -20.35
C PHE A 500 28.08 8.04 -20.24
N MET A 501 27.76 7.26 -21.27
CA MET A 501 27.98 5.82 -21.28
C MET A 501 29.45 5.41 -21.08
N GLN A 502 30.42 6.24 -21.49
CA GLN A 502 31.82 6.01 -21.17
C GLN A 502 32.10 6.09 -19.66
N ALA A 503 31.46 7.03 -18.94
CA ALA A 503 31.61 7.14 -17.48
C ALA A 503 30.91 5.99 -16.73
N TYR A 504 29.80 5.47 -17.26
CA TYR A 504 29.11 4.30 -16.70
C TYR A 504 29.80 2.97 -17.06
N SER A 505 30.77 2.97 -17.97
CA SER A 505 31.53 1.78 -18.31
C SER A 505 32.48 1.38 -17.17
N TYR A 506 32.70 0.08 -17.01
CA TYR A 506 33.65 -0.47 -16.05
C TYR A 506 34.32 -1.72 -16.62
N ASP A 507 35.54 -2.01 -16.17
CA ASP A 507 36.29 -3.18 -16.62
C ASP A 507 35.63 -4.47 -16.13
N ASN A 508 35.56 -5.47 -17.01
CA ASN A 508 35.11 -6.81 -16.63
C ASN A 508 36.20 -7.53 -15.80
N THR A 509 36.27 -7.17 -14.53
CA THR A 509 37.18 -7.76 -13.55
C THR A 509 36.55 -8.98 -12.89
N PRO A 510 37.34 -9.93 -12.35
CA PRO A 510 36.79 -11.08 -11.62
C PRO A 510 35.87 -10.67 -10.47
N LEU A 511 34.67 -11.25 -10.40
CA LEU A 511 33.69 -10.97 -9.34
C LEU A 511 34.22 -11.27 -7.94
N ASN A 512 35.04 -12.31 -7.81
CA ASN A 512 35.50 -12.85 -6.53
C ASN A 512 34.33 -13.10 -5.54
N ALA A 513 33.19 -13.53 -6.09
CA ALA A 513 31.95 -13.73 -5.35
C ALA A 513 32.07 -14.87 -4.33
N ARG A 514 31.52 -14.66 -3.14
CA ARG A 514 31.51 -15.61 -2.02
C ARG A 514 30.11 -15.68 -1.43
N LEU A 515 29.59 -16.90 -1.31
CA LEU A 515 28.39 -17.16 -0.52
C LEU A 515 28.74 -17.01 0.96
N ILE A 516 28.05 -16.11 1.65
CA ILE A 516 28.29 -15.79 3.06
C ILE A 516 27.32 -16.53 3.96
N SER A 517 26.04 -16.52 3.63
CA SER A 517 25.01 -17.26 4.36
C SER A 517 23.92 -17.78 3.42
N THR A 518 23.22 -18.80 3.89
CA THR A 518 22.01 -19.34 3.26
C THR A 518 20.99 -19.53 4.35
N ASP A 519 19.90 -18.77 4.26
CA ASP A 519 18.78 -18.80 5.18
C ASP A 519 17.55 -19.35 4.46
N THR A 520 16.61 -19.94 5.19
CA THR A 520 15.37 -20.45 4.61
C THR A 520 14.19 -19.78 5.31
N THR A 521 13.37 -19.12 4.50
CA THR A 521 12.10 -18.50 4.92
C THR A 521 10.94 -19.30 4.36
N GLU A 522 9.70 -18.94 4.73
CA GLU A 522 8.50 -19.51 4.10
C GLU A 522 8.45 -19.25 2.58
N LEU A 523 8.99 -18.10 2.13
CA LEU A 523 8.89 -17.64 0.75
C LEU A 523 10.04 -18.07 -0.14
N ALA A 524 11.24 -18.22 0.42
CA ALA A 524 12.46 -18.39 -0.35
C ALA A 524 13.62 -18.97 0.47
N VAL A 525 14.54 -19.63 -0.24
CA VAL A 525 15.94 -19.77 0.19
C VAL A 525 16.63 -18.43 -0.12
N VAL A 526 17.21 -17.80 0.89
CA VAL A 526 17.87 -16.50 0.77
C VAL A 526 19.38 -16.71 0.87
N GLU A 527 20.08 -16.42 -0.21
CA GLU A 527 21.53 -16.45 -0.25
C GLU A 527 22.08 -15.02 -0.10
N ARG A 528 23.02 -14.81 0.84
CA ARG A 528 23.78 -13.56 0.94
C ARG A 528 25.13 -13.75 0.25
N ILE A 529 25.42 -12.93 -0.75
CA ILE A 529 26.63 -13.03 -1.56
C ILE A 529 27.42 -11.73 -1.45
N ASP A 530 28.71 -11.85 -1.13
CA ASP A 530 29.65 -10.74 -1.22
C ASP A 530 30.50 -10.89 -2.48
N MET A 531 30.68 -9.79 -3.21
CA MET A 531 31.48 -9.73 -4.45
C MET A 531 32.20 -8.39 -4.56
N GLN A 532 33.24 -8.31 -5.38
CA GLN A 532 33.93 -7.03 -5.63
C GLN A 532 33.05 -6.09 -6.45
N ALA A 533 32.82 -4.88 -5.92
CA ALA A 533 32.22 -3.79 -6.67
C ALA A 533 33.11 -3.40 -7.85
N ALA A 534 32.53 -2.74 -8.86
CA ALA A 534 33.26 -2.31 -10.05
C ALA A 534 34.10 -1.03 -9.84
N TYR A 535 34.12 -0.50 -8.62
CA TYR A 535 34.74 0.78 -8.27
C TYR A 535 35.32 0.75 -6.85
N GLY A 536 36.25 1.68 -6.59
CA GLY A 536 36.73 2.00 -5.22
C GLY A 536 37.41 0.87 -4.44
N GLY A 537 37.55 -0.33 -5.01
CA GLY A 537 37.96 -1.52 -4.26
C GLY A 537 36.94 -1.94 -3.19
N GLU A 538 35.69 -1.47 -3.29
CA GLU A 538 34.63 -1.73 -2.33
C GLU A 538 34.06 -3.15 -2.47
N LEU A 539 33.42 -3.63 -1.40
CA LEU A 539 32.63 -4.86 -1.41
C LEU A 539 31.18 -4.51 -1.72
N LEU A 540 30.59 -5.26 -2.64
CA LEU A 540 29.16 -5.27 -2.95
C LEU A 540 28.55 -6.52 -2.32
N THR A 541 27.49 -6.34 -1.52
CA THR A 541 26.65 -7.43 -1.03
C THR A 541 25.37 -7.47 -1.85
N ALA A 542 24.94 -8.67 -2.25
CA ALA A 542 23.65 -8.91 -2.89
C ALA A 542 22.91 -10.04 -2.17
N PHE A 543 21.60 -9.89 -2.01
CA PHE A 543 20.73 -10.96 -1.52
C PHE A 543 20.00 -11.59 -2.70
N LEU A 544 20.11 -12.90 -2.85
CA LEU A 544 19.43 -13.67 -3.88
C LEU A 544 18.34 -14.52 -3.22
N PHE A 545 17.09 -14.19 -3.52
CA PHE A 545 15.90 -14.89 -3.04
C PHE A 545 15.46 -15.90 -4.08
N LEU A 546 15.48 -17.19 -3.72
CA LEU A 546 15.16 -18.31 -4.58
C LEU A 546 13.87 -19.00 -4.11
N PRO A 547 12.77 -18.93 -4.89
CA PRO A 547 11.53 -19.61 -4.52
C PRO A 547 11.72 -21.13 -4.51
N PRO A 548 11.22 -21.84 -3.49
CA PRO A 548 11.38 -23.28 -3.37
C PRO A 548 10.45 -24.03 -4.33
N GLY A 549 10.87 -25.23 -4.77
CA GLY A 549 10.00 -26.15 -5.53
C GLY A 549 9.78 -25.80 -7.01
N ILE A 550 10.46 -24.77 -7.52
CA ILE A 550 10.37 -24.32 -8.92
C ILE A 550 11.47 -24.98 -9.78
N GLU A 551 11.14 -25.36 -11.01
CA GLU A 551 12.10 -25.97 -11.94
C GLU A 551 13.12 -24.93 -12.43
N ARG A 552 14.41 -25.30 -12.40
CA ARG A 552 15.52 -24.44 -12.81
C ARG A 552 15.81 -24.60 -14.32
N PRO A 553 16.31 -23.56 -15.02
CA PRO A 553 16.72 -22.25 -14.49
C PRO A 553 15.54 -21.30 -14.22
N LEU A 554 15.65 -20.51 -13.15
CA LEU A 554 14.62 -19.56 -12.72
C LEU A 554 14.68 -18.27 -13.52
N GLN A 555 13.52 -17.74 -13.92
CA GLN A 555 13.43 -16.32 -14.27
C GLN A 555 13.79 -15.48 -13.05
N ALA A 556 14.46 -14.36 -13.25
CA ALA A 556 14.90 -13.50 -12.17
C ALA A 556 14.44 -12.05 -12.37
N VAL A 557 14.24 -11.33 -11.28
CA VAL A 557 13.95 -9.89 -11.26
C VAL A 557 14.99 -9.19 -10.41
N VAL A 558 15.62 -8.14 -10.94
CA VAL A 558 16.46 -7.24 -10.15
C VAL A 558 15.58 -6.24 -9.43
N PHE A 559 15.71 -6.15 -8.11
CA PHE A 559 14.98 -5.19 -7.29
C PHE A 559 15.81 -3.94 -7.01
N PHE A 560 15.19 -2.77 -7.16
CA PHE A 560 15.72 -1.49 -6.69
C PHE A 560 14.71 -0.89 -5.68
N PRO A 561 15.14 -0.65 -4.42
CA PRO A 561 14.26 -0.29 -3.33
C PRO A 561 13.82 1.18 -3.33
N GLY A 562 12.88 1.50 -2.44
CA GLY A 562 12.60 2.88 -2.05
C GLY A 562 13.69 3.46 -1.13
N SER A 563 13.66 4.77 -0.90
CA SER A 563 14.71 5.51 -0.19
C SER A 563 14.81 5.23 1.32
N GLY A 564 13.82 4.54 1.91
CA GLY A 564 13.89 4.09 3.31
C GLY A 564 15.16 3.28 3.63
N ASP A 565 15.75 2.61 2.63
CA ASP A 565 17.00 1.88 2.78
C ASP A 565 18.24 2.75 3.02
N ILE A 566 18.20 4.03 2.62
CA ILE A 566 19.28 5.00 2.88
C ILE A 566 19.49 5.19 4.39
N TYR A 567 18.48 4.91 5.21
CA TYR A 567 18.53 5.04 6.67
C TYR A 567 18.80 3.72 7.40
N ARG A 568 18.79 2.58 6.70
CA ARG A 568 19.07 1.26 7.30
C ARG A 568 20.57 1.05 7.44
N ARG A 569 21.00 0.37 8.49
CA ARG A 569 22.42 0.12 8.77
C ARG A 569 22.75 -1.33 9.11
N ASP A 570 21.76 -2.21 9.05
CA ASP A 570 21.89 -3.61 9.42
C ASP A 570 21.19 -4.50 8.38
N TYR A 571 21.90 -5.51 7.90
CA TYR A 571 21.38 -6.48 6.93
C TYR A 571 20.21 -7.31 7.42
N ASP A 572 20.01 -7.46 8.73
CA ASP A 572 18.84 -8.13 9.30
C ASP A 572 17.53 -7.40 8.98
N GLN A 573 17.62 -6.14 8.54
CA GLN A 573 16.48 -5.35 8.08
C GLN A 573 16.12 -5.60 6.61
N VAL A 574 16.88 -6.41 5.87
CA VAL A 574 16.54 -6.77 4.48
C VAL A 574 15.26 -7.63 4.48
N SER A 575 14.26 -7.22 3.70
CA SER A 575 12.94 -7.84 3.69
C SER A 575 12.40 -8.00 2.27
N ALA A 576 11.63 -9.06 2.06
CA ALA A 576 10.93 -9.34 0.81
C ALA A 576 9.54 -8.67 0.72
N SER A 577 9.07 -7.93 1.72
CA SER A 577 7.70 -7.41 1.77
C SER A 577 7.28 -6.55 0.55
N ALA A 578 8.24 -5.88 -0.08
CA ALA A 578 8.01 -5.07 -1.28
C ALA A 578 7.90 -5.88 -2.58
N PHE A 579 8.33 -7.15 -2.60
CA PHE A 579 8.42 -7.98 -3.82
C PHE A 579 8.10 -9.47 -3.60
N ASP A 580 7.57 -9.87 -2.45
CA ASP A 580 7.16 -11.24 -2.12
C ASP A 580 6.23 -11.85 -3.17
N TYR A 581 5.38 -11.05 -3.80
CA TYR A 581 4.51 -11.48 -4.90
C TYR A 581 5.30 -11.98 -6.13
N ILE A 582 6.50 -11.45 -6.37
CA ILE A 582 7.42 -11.95 -7.41
C ILE A 582 7.90 -13.36 -7.04
N LEU A 583 8.30 -13.57 -5.78
CA LEU A 583 8.72 -14.88 -5.27
C LEU A 583 7.58 -15.90 -5.36
N ARG A 584 6.37 -15.52 -4.93
CA ARG A 584 5.17 -16.36 -5.02
C ARG A 584 4.81 -16.72 -6.45
N SER A 585 5.17 -15.89 -7.44
CA SER A 585 4.99 -16.21 -8.85
C SER A 585 5.98 -17.26 -9.37
N GLY A 586 6.98 -17.66 -8.59
CA GLY A 586 8.02 -18.62 -8.99
C GLY A 586 9.26 -17.97 -9.61
N ARG A 587 9.41 -16.64 -9.49
CA ARG A 587 10.60 -15.91 -9.99
C ARG A 587 11.58 -15.65 -8.86
N ALA A 588 12.86 -15.78 -9.15
CA ALA A 588 13.91 -15.35 -8.23
C ALA A 588 13.98 -13.82 -8.16
N VAL A 589 14.44 -13.28 -7.04
CA VAL A 589 14.73 -11.84 -6.91
C VAL A 589 16.17 -11.65 -6.47
N VAL A 590 16.92 -10.82 -7.20
CA VAL A 590 18.21 -10.32 -6.72
C VAL A 590 18.03 -8.90 -6.19
N TYR A 591 18.52 -8.67 -4.98
CA TYR A 591 18.48 -7.39 -4.30
C TYR A 591 19.91 -6.95 -4.01
N PRO A 592 20.52 -6.14 -4.90
CA PRO A 592 21.79 -5.49 -4.62
C PRO A 592 21.63 -4.56 -3.42
N ILE A 593 22.55 -4.63 -2.46
CA ILE A 593 22.66 -3.59 -1.45
C ILE A 593 23.40 -2.42 -2.10
N TYR A 594 22.69 -1.36 -2.45
CA TYR A 594 23.25 -0.19 -3.16
C TYR A 594 24.15 0.66 -2.26
N ARG A 595 25.17 1.30 -2.82
CA ARG A 595 26.08 2.19 -2.07
C ARG A 595 25.29 3.27 -1.31
N GLY A 596 25.60 3.48 -0.04
CA GLY A 596 24.88 4.44 0.81
C GLY A 596 23.78 3.82 1.67
N THR A 597 23.46 2.53 1.48
CA THR A 597 22.39 1.82 2.21
C THR A 597 22.96 0.71 3.10
N PHE A 598 22.20 0.27 4.11
CA PHE A 598 22.58 -0.81 5.03
C PHE A 598 24.02 -0.65 5.58
N GLU A 599 24.79 -1.74 5.71
CA GLU A 599 26.19 -1.69 6.15
C GLU A 599 27.12 -1.03 5.11
N ARG A 600 26.64 -0.77 3.88
CA ARG A 600 27.32 0.05 2.86
C ARG A 600 26.97 1.54 3.01
N GLY A 601 26.50 1.95 4.19
CA GLY A 601 26.12 3.30 4.53
C GLY A 601 27.25 4.31 4.30
N THR A 602 26.88 5.48 3.77
CA THR A 602 27.80 6.61 3.55
C THR A 602 27.29 7.86 4.27
N GLY A 603 27.80 9.04 3.88
CA GLY A 603 27.22 10.33 4.25
C GLY A 603 25.91 10.67 3.53
N LEU A 604 25.39 9.81 2.64
CA LEU A 604 24.11 10.02 1.96
C LEU A 604 22.96 10.01 2.98
N ARG A 605 22.04 10.98 2.85
CA ARG A 605 20.93 11.21 3.79
C ARG A 605 19.58 11.42 3.10
N SER A 606 19.56 11.43 1.78
CA SER A 606 18.36 11.71 0.99
C SER A 606 18.51 11.09 -0.41
N ASP A 607 17.38 10.81 -1.04
CA ASP A 607 17.20 10.48 -2.45
C ASP A 607 16.86 11.69 -3.33
N ILE A 608 16.80 12.89 -2.76
CA ILE A 608 16.67 14.14 -3.50
C ILE A 608 17.99 14.43 -4.23
N GLN A 609 17.88 14.69 -5.53
CA GLN A 609 19.04 14.93 -6.38
C GLN A 609 19.62 16.33 -6.18
N ASP A 610 20.94 16.43 -6.33
CA ASP A 610 21.68 17.70 -6.27
C ASP A 610 22.83 17.74 -7.28
N GLU A 611 23.47 18.90 -7.46
CA GLU A 611 24.57 19.09 -8.41
C GLU A 611 25.94 18.64 -7.88
N SER A 612 26.02 18.05 -6.70
CA SER A 612 27.27 17.64 -6.09
C SER A 612 27.90 16.45 -6.81
N ASN A 613 29.24 16.38 -6.78
CA ASN A 613 29.95 15.19 -7.22
C ASN A 613 29.61 13.97 -6.34
N ASN A 614 29.26 14.19 -5.08
CA ASN A 614 28.85 13.12 -4.18
C ASN A 614 27.59 12.42 -4.71
N TRP A 615 26.55 13.18 -5.10
CA TRP A 615 25.36 12.62 -5.71
C TRP A 615 25.68 11.88 -7.01
N ARG A 616 26.39 12.55 -7.95
CA ARG A 616 26.81 11.92 -9.22
C ARG A 616 27.53 10.59 -9.00
N ASP A 617 28.50 10.55 -8.09
CA ASP A 617 29.31 9.37 -7.85
C ASP A 617 28.50 8.24 -7.19
N HIS A 618 27.45 8.55 -6.44
CA HIS A 618 26.49 7.55 -5.97
C HIS A 618 25.64 7.00 -7.12
N VAL A 619 25.12 7.84 -8.02
CA VAL A 619 24.33 7.37 -9.18
C VAL A 619 25.14 6.44 -10.08
N LEU A 620 26.40 6.78 -10.36
CA LEU A 620 27.34 5.90 -11.09
C LEU A 620 27.54 4.56 -10.36
N ALA A 621 27.76 4.62 -9.04
CA ALA A 621 27.93 3.43 -8.22
C ALA A 621 26.68 2.55 -8.20
N TRP A 622 25.47 3.11 -8.15
CA TRP A 622 24.22 2.32 -8.15
C TRP A 622 24.02 1.55 -9.45
N SER A 623 24.31 2.16 -10.61
CA SER A 623 24.32 1.45 -11.90
C SER A 623 25.34 0.32 -11.89
N GLN A 624 26.54 0.58 -11.37
CA GLN A 624 27.59 -0.43 -11.29
C GLN A 624 27.24 -1.57 -10.32
N ASP A 625 26.64 -1.28 -9.17
CA ASP A 625 26.18 -2.28 -8.18
C ASP A 625 25.11 -3.21 -8.79
N LEU A 626 24.15 -2.63 -9.50
CA LEU A 626 23.12 -3.38 -10.22
C LEU A 626 23.75 -4.31 -11.26
N ARG A 627 24.54 -3.74 -12.18
CA ARG A 627 25.13 -4.47 -13.30
C ARG A 627 26.11 -5.54 -12.83
N ARG A 628 26.83 -5.29 -11.73
CA ARG A 628 27.72 -6.27 -11.10
C ARG A 628 26.96 -7.43 -10.47
N SER A 629 25.78 -7.17 -9.91
CA SER A 629 24.88 -8.23 -9.45
C SER A 629 24.32 -9.05 -10.61
N VAL A 630 24.03 -8.42 -11.75
CA VAL A 630 23.64 -9.12 -12.99
C VAL A 630 24.81 -9.96 -13.55
N ASP A 631 26.05 -9.46 -13.50
CA ASP A 631 27.25 -10.24 -13.85
C ASP A 631 27.36 -11.50 -12.98
N TYR A 632 27.04 -11.42 -11.69
CA TYR A 632 26.99 -12.59 -10.82
C TYR A 632 25.89 -13.58 -11.25
N LEU A 633 24.68 -13.11 -11.56
CA LEU A 633 23.60 -13.98 -12.04
C LEU A 633 23.96 -14.70 -13.35
N GLU A 634 24.73 -14.08 -14.23
CA GLU A 634 25.21 -14.71 -15.47
C GLU A 634 26.16 -15.89 -15.21
N THR A 635 26.81 -15.94 -14.04
CA THR A 635 27.65 -17.09 -13.64
C THR A 635 26.83 -18.29 -13.13
N ARG A 636 25.54 -18.09 -12.88
CA ARG A 636 24.66 -19.10 -12.28
C ARG A 636 23.94 -19.92 -13.34
N ASN A 637 24.05 -21.24 -13.24
CA ASN A 637 23.38 -22.17 -14.16
C ASN A 637 21.91 -22.41 -13.81
N ASP A 638 21.49 -21.95 -12.63
CA ASP A 638 20.14 -22.08 -12.10
C ASP A 638 19.29 -20.81 -12.25
N ILE A 639 19.80 -19.80 -12.94
CA ILE A 639 19.12 -18.55 -13.29
C ILE A 639 19.11 -18.38 -14.81
N ASP A 640 17.97 -18.01 -15.39
CA ASP A 640 17.83 -17.72 -16.82
C ASP A 640 18.05 -16.22 -17.06
N ILE A 641 19.30 -15.86 -17.36
CA ILE A 641 19.69 -14.48 -17.66
C ILE A 641 19.00 -13.92 -18.92
N GLY A 642 18.50 -14.78 -19.80
CA GLY A 642 17.73 -14.38 -20.98
C GLY A 642 16.34 -13.84 -20.64
N ARG A 643 15.88 -14.02 -19.40
CA ARG A 643 14.55 -13.64 -18.90
C ARG A 643 14.63 -12.83 -17.61
N LEU A 644 15.49 -11.80 -17.64
CA LEU A 644 15.71 -10.90 -16.52
C LEU A 644 14.73 -9.72 -16.54
N GLY A 645 14.00 -9.53 -15.44
CA GLY A 645 13.15 -8.37 -15.20
C GLY A 645 13.81 -7.33 -14.30
N TYR A 646 13.22 -6.13 -14.26
CA TYR A 646 13.54 -5.06 -13.32
C TYR A 646 12.28 -4.65 -12.56
N LEU A 647 12.40 -4.50 -11.23
CA LEU A 647 11.36 -3.95 -10.37
C LEU A 647 11.96 -2.78 -9.57
N GLY A 648 11.52 -1.56 -9.88
CA GLY A 648 11.90 -0.35 -9.14
C GLY A 648 10.72 0.18 -8.34
N TRP A 649 10.92 0.46 -7.05
CA TRP A 649 9.92 1.07 -6.18
C TRP A 649 10.38 2.45 -5.69
N SER A 650 9.54 3.48 -5.83
CA SER A 650 9.82 4.83 -5.33
C SER A 650 11.15 5.36 -5.90
N TRP A 651 12.16 5.59 -5.05
CA TRP A 651 13.53 5.91 -5.44
C TRP A 651 14.09 5.01 -6.55
N GLY A 652 13.87 3.69 -6.47
CA GLY A 652 14.24 2.77 -7.55
C GLY A 652 13.47 3.02 -8.84
N GLY A 653 12.20 3.39 -8.76
CA GLY A 653 11.41 3.82 -9.91
C GLY A 653 11.97 5.10 -10.57
N ALA A 654 12.33 6.11 -9.77
CA ALA A 654 12.96 7.33 -10.27
C ALA A 654 14.33 7.08 -10.92
N MET A 655 15.12 6.14 -10.39
CA MET A 655 16.42 5.75 -10.94
C MET A 655 16.34 4.74 -12.09
N ALA A 656 15.17 4.16 -12.36
CA ALA A 656 14.97 3.17 -13.41
C ALA A 656 15.52 3.60 -14.79
N PRO A 657 15.42 4.86 -15.24
CA PRO A 657 15.95 5.25 -16.55
C PRO A 657 17.46 5.03 -16.66
N VAL A 658 18.21 5.37 -15.62
CA VAL A 658 19.66 5.15 -15.55
C VAL A 658 19.97 3.66 -15.55
N MET A 659 19.26 2.88 -14.74
CA MET A 659 19.48 1.43 -14.64
C MET A 659 19.18 0.71 -15.95
N LEU A 660 18.06 1.01 -16.58
CA LEU A 660 17.59 0.34 -17.80
C LEU A 660 18.41 0.73 -19.02
N ALA A 661 18.81 2.01 -19.15
CA ALA A 661 19.64 2.45 -20.26
C ALA A 661 21.09 1.91 -20.16
N THR A 662 21.58 1.61 -18.96
CA THR A 662 22.94 1.08 -18.75
C THR A 662 23.03 -0.45 -18.72
N GLU A 663 21.91 -1.17 -18.61
CA GLU A 663 21.87 -2.63 -18.53
C GLU A 663 20.93 -3.27 -19.57
N ALA A 664 21.48 -3.62 -20.72
CA ALA A 664 20.74 -4.20 -21.84
C ALA A 664 20.28 -5.67 -21.63
N ARG A 665 20.77 -6.36 -20.58
CA ARG A 665 20.31 -7.73 -20.26
C ARG A 665 18.91 -7.74 -19.66
N ILE A 666 18.43 -6.64 -19.07
CA ILE A 666 17.04 -6.51 -18.61
C ILE A 666 16.08 -6.52 -19.82
N LYS A 667 15.04 -7.34 -19.75
CA LYS A 667 14.08 -7.59 -20.84
C LYS A 667 12.68 -7.03 -20.59
N ALA A 668 12.35 -6.69 -19.35
CA ALA A 668 11.10 -6.02 -19.00
C ALA A 668 11.28 -5.26 -17.67
N ALA A 669 10.57 -4.14 -17.51
CA ALA A 669 10.61 -3.32 -16.33
C ALA A 669 9.21 -3.07 -15.77
N VAL A 670 9.11 -3.10 -14.44
CA VAL A 670 7.96 -2.63 -13.66
C VAL A 670 8.45 -1.54 -12.72
N ILE A 671 7.83 -0.36 -12.82
CA ILE A 671 8.12 0.81 -12.00
C ILE A 671 6.88 1.09 -11.16
N VAL A 672 7.03 1.08 -9.84
CA VAL A 672 5.95 1.34 -8.88
C VAL A 672 6.24 2.67 -8.18
N VAL A 673 5.35 3.65 -8.34
CA VAL A 673 5.45 5.03 -7.81
C VAL A 673 6.79 5.71 -8.09
N GLY A 674 7.21 5.77 -9.36
CA GLY A 674 8.43 6.49 -9.78
C GLY A 674 8.11 7.72 -10.64
N GLY A 675 9.02 8.70 -10.66
CA GLY A 675 8.87 9.92 -11.46
C GLY A 675 10.16 10.74 -11.54
N LEU A 676 10.07 11.92 -12.15
CA LEU A 676 11.16 12.89 -12.24
C LEU A 676 11.13 13.88 -11.06
N LEU A 677 12.30 14.22 -10.52
CA LEU A 677 12.41 15.17 -9.39
C LEU A 677 12.42 16.62 -9.87
N MET A 678 12.03 17.57 -9.02
CA MET A 678 11.99 19.00 -9.37
C MET A 678 13.33 19.71 -9.21
N GLN A 679 14.25 19.14 -8.43
CA GLN A 679 15.59 19.67 -8.20
C GLN A 679 16.49 19.44 -9.42
N THR A 680 17.51 20.29 -9.63
CA THR A 680 18.49 20.07 -10.70
C THR A 680 19.62 19.14 -10.24
N THR A 681 20.24 18.45 -11.19
CA THR A 681 21.44 17.65 -10.95
C THR A 681 22.38 17.70 -12.15
N GLN A 682 23.57 17.13 -12.04
CA GLN A 682 24.48 17.02 -13.17
C GLN A 682 23.85 16.15 -14.25
N PRO A 683 23.86 16.55 -15.54
CA PRO A 683 23.21 15.80 -16.62
C PRO A 683 23.56 14.31 -16.69
N ILE A 684 24.80 13.95 -16.36
CA ILE A 684 25.27 12.55 -16.35
C ILE A 684 24.61 11.68 -15.26
N ALA A 685 24.02 12.29 -14.24
CA ALA A 685 23.34 11.66 -13.11
C ALA A 685 21.82 11.89 -13.13
N ASP A 686 21.29 12.58 -14.15
CA ASP A 686 19.89 12.95 -14.24
C ASP A 686 19.08 11.91 -15.03
N PRO A 687 18.11 11.19 -14.41
CA PRO A 687 17.28 10.21 -15.09
C PRO A 687 16.56 10.74 -16.34
N PHE A 688 16.21 12.03 -16.38
CA PHE A 688 15.49 12.65 -17.50
C PHE A 688 16.22 12.42 -18.83
N HIS A 689 17.55 12.51 -18.82
CA HIS A 689 18.38 12.36 -20.01
C HIS A 689 18.53 10.91 -20.49
N PHE A 690 18.20 9.92 -19.65
CA PHE A 690 18.26 8.50 -19.98
C PHE A 690 16.94 7.97 -20.53
N LEU A 691 15.81 8.61 -20.18
CA LEU A 691 14.46 8.18 -20.58
C LEU A 691 14.32 7.82 -22.07
N PRO A 692 14.81 8.63 -23.04
CA PRO A 692 14.67 8.29 -24.46
C PRO A 692 15.46 7.06 -24.91
N ARG A 693 16.42 6.58 -24.09
CA ARG A 693 17.23 5.39 -24.37
C ARG A 693 16.71 4.13 -23.68
N VAL A 694 15.69 4.25 -22.83
CA VAL A 694 15.01 3.11 -22.22
C VAL A 694 14.13 2.45 -23.29
N SER A 695 14.60 1.36 -23.88
CA SER A 695 13.91 0.65 -24.97
C SER A 695 13.16 -0.61 -24.50
N GLN A 696 13.38 -1.01 -23.26
CA GLN A 696 12.75 -2.18 -22.63
C GLN A 696 11.25 -1.96 -22.46
N PRO A 697 10.42 -3.01 -22.64
CA PRO A 697 9.03 -2.98 -22.25
C PRO A 697 8.84 -2.55 -20.79
N THR A 698 8.13 -1.45 -20.57
CA THR A 698 8.06 -0.78 -19.27
C THR A 698 6.60 -0.54 -18.84
N LEU A 699 6.23 -1.11 -17.70
CA LEU A 699 5.01 -0.79 -16.97
C LEU A 699 5.33 0.25 -15.90
N MET A 700 4.56 1.33 -15.85
CA MET A 700 4.53 2.26 -14.73
C MET A 700 3.20 2.14 -14.00
N VAL A 701 3.24 2.02 -12.68
CA VAL A 701 2.08 2.02 -11.79
C VAL A 701 2.27 3.14 -10.78
N ASN A 702 1.55 4.26 -10.95
CA ASN A 702 1.64 5.42 -10.06
C ASN A 702 0.30 5.70 -9.36
N ALA A 703 0.40 6.48 -8.30
CA ALA A 703 -0.74 6.98 -7.55
C ALA A 703 -1.19 8.35 -8.07
N ARG A 704 -2.51 8.59 -8.09
CA ARG A 704 -3.08 9.91 -8.44
C ARG A 704 -2.69 10.97 -7.42
N TYR A 705 -2.67 10.61 -6.13
CA TYR A 705 -2.39 11.52 -5.01
C TYR A 705 -0.97 11.31 -4.47
N ASP A 706 -0.03 10.97 -5.34
CA ASP A 706 1.38 10.85 -4.98
C ASP A 706 1.98 12.24 -4.71
N SER A 707 2.49 12.46 -3.49
CA SER A 707 3.09 13.73 -3.06
C SER A 707 4.61 13.80 -3.29
N PHE A 708 5.25 12.74 -3.75
CA PHE A 708 6.68 12.77 -4.12
C PHE A 708 6.85 12.92 -5.63
N TYR A 709 6.03 12.20 -6.39
CA TYR A 709 6.06 12.20 -7.85
C TYR A 709 4.67 12.59 -8.38
N PRO A 710 4.32 13.89 -8.38
CA PRO A 710 3.02 14.34 -8.84
C PRO A 710 2.71 13.83 -10.24
N LEU A 711 1.47 13.39 -10.43
CA LEU A 711 1.08 12.68 -11.63
C LEU A 711 1.38 13.48 -12.90
N GLU A 712 1.03 14.77 -12.93
CA GLU A 712 1.05 15.58 -14.15
C GLU A 712 2.40 16.26 -14.42
N THR A 713 3.16 16.64 -13.39
CA THR A 713 4.44 17.34 -13.54
C THR A 713 5.66 16.43 -13.44
N SER A 714 5.50 15.22 -12.89
CA SER A 714 6.59 14.26 -12.68
C SER A 714 6.33 12.92 -13.36
N GLY A 715 5.26 12.21 -12.98
CA GLY A 715 4.99 10.84 -13.44
C GLY A 715 4.65 10.75 -14.94
N ARG A 716 3.79 11.64 -15.44
CA ARG A 716 3.39 11.69 -16.85
C ARG A 716 4.55 12.13 -17.76
N PRO A 717 5.31 13.19 -17.45
CA PRO A 717 6.50 13.52 -18.24
C PRO A 717 7.54 12.40 -18.25
N PHE A 718 7.73 11.69 -17.13
CA PHE A 718 8.57 10.49 -17.11
C PHE A 718 8.10 9.46 -18.15
N PHE A 719 6.82 9.10 -18.11
CA PHE A 719 6.25 8.09 -19.02
C PHE A 719 6.31 8.51 -20.50
N ASP A 720 5.99 9.77 -20.77
CA ASP A 720 5.93 10.31 -22.13
C ASP A 720 7.32 10.31 -22.79
N HIS A 721 8.38 10.55 -22.01
CA HIS A 721 9.77 10.57 -22.49
C HIS A 721 10.42 9.18 -22.58
N LEU A 722 9.78 8.10 -22.10
CA LEU A 722 10.30 6.74 -22.27
C LEU A 722 10.48 6.40 -23.75
N GLY A 723 11.69 5.94 -24.11
CA GLY A 723 12.06 5.50 -25.46
C GLY A 723 11.45 4.17 -25.90
N ALA A 724 10.74 3.48 -25.03
CA ALA A 724 10.03 2.25 -25.34
C ALA A 724 8.90 2.56 -26.33
N ARG A 725 8.67 1.64 -27.28
CA ARG A 725 7.56 1.78 -28.24
C ARG A 725 6.22 1.87 -27.49
N ASP A 726 5.26 2.59 -28.06
CA ASP A 726 3.95 2.79 -27.42
C ASP A 726 3.24 1.46 -27.09
N GLU A 727 3.33 0.44 -27.95
CA GLU A 727 2.78 -0.89 -27.65
C GLU A 727 3.53 -1.66 -26.53
N GLN A 728 4.72 -1.19 -26.15
CA GLN A 728 5.59 -1.78 -25.13
C GLN A 728 5.67 -0.93 -23.86
N LYS A 729 4.84 0.10 -23.71
CA LYS A 729 4.75 0.85 -22.46
C LYS A 729 3.30 1.00 -22.00
N ARG A 730 3.08 0.95 -20.69
CA ARG A 730 1.75 1.16 -20.09
C ARG A 730 1.87 2.00 -18.84
N PHE A 731 0.96 2.97 -18.70
CA PHE A 731 0.84 3.78 -17.49
C PHE A 731 -0.48 3.49 -16.78
N VAL A 732 -0.40 2.89 -15.60
CA VAL A 732 -1.53 2.61 -14.72
C VAL A 732 -1.56 3.65 -13.61
N VAL A 733 -2.68 4.34 -13.48
CA VAL A 733 -2.92 5.34 -12.43
C VAL A 733 -3.95 4.79 -11.46
N ILE A 734 -3.59 4.74 -10.18
CA ILE A 734 -4.42 4.22 -9.09
C ILE A 734 -4.81 5.37 -8.17
N ASP A 735 -6.05 5.37 -7.68
CA ASP A 735 -6.54 6.35 -6.72
C ASP A 735 -6.03 6.02 -5.30
N ALA A 736 -4.74 6.29 -5.08
CA ALA A 736 -4.01 6.10 -3.83
C ALA A 736 -2.95 7.20 -3.64
N ASN A 737 -2.24 7.17 -2.51
CA ASN A 737 -1.05 7.99 -2.26
C ASN A 737 0.23 7.23 -2.67
N HIS A 738 1.41 7.77 -2.34
CA HIS A 738 2.71 7.12 -2.59
C HIS A 738 2.82 5.67 -2.06
N GLY A 739 2.01 5.30 -1.07
CA GLY A 739 1.91 3.94 -0.51
C GLY A 739 1.02 2.98 -1.29
N VAL A 740 1.07 2.96 -2.64
CA VAL A 740 0.17 2.14 -3.48
C VAL A 740 0.14 0.65 -3.12
N LEU A 741 1.26 0.07 -2.66
CA LEU A 741 1.34 -1.32 -2.23
C LEU A 741 0.63 -1.60 -0.89
N SER A 742 0.34 -0.55 -0.12
CA SER A 742 -0.42 -0.63 1.13
C SER A 742 -1.93 -0.51 0.87
N TYR A 743 -2.33 0.31 -0.10
CA TYR A 743 -3.75 0.67 -0.32
C TYR A 743 -4.40 -0.01 -1.52
N ALA A 744 -3.63 -0.44 -2.52
CA ALA A 744 -4.13 -1.02 -3.77
C ALA A 744 -3.28 -2.21 -4.24
N ARG A 745 -2.80 -3.01 -3.29
CA ARG A 745 -1.81 -4.06 -3.49
C ARG A 745 -2.16 -5.02 -4.63
N ASN A 746 -3.40 -5.53 -4.66
CA ASN A 746 -3.80 -6.52 -5.65
C ASN A 746 -3.76 -5.99 -7.08
N GLN A 747 -4.11 -4.71 -7.27
CA GLN A 747 -4.04 -4.08 -8.59
C GLN A 747 -2.58 -3.95 -9.04
N VAL A 748 -1.69 -3.48 -8.16
CA VAL A 748 -0.24 -3.38 -8.45
C VAL A 748 0.34 -4.76 -8.78
N VAL A 749 0.05 -5.76 -7.95
CA VAL A 749 0.53 -7.14 -8.12
C VAL A 749 0.02 -7.75 -9.43
N GLY A 750 -1.27 -7.58 -9.73
CA GLY A 750 -1.89 -8.10 -10.95
C GLY A 750 -1.25 -7.53 -12.21
N GLU A 751 -1.07 -6.20 -12.27
CA GLU A 751 -0.41 -5.54 -13.40
C GLU A 751 1.06 -5.97 -13.53
N ALA A 752 1.81 -5.99 -12.42
CA ALA A 752 3.22 -6.37 -12.42
C ALA A 752 3.45 -7.81 -12.88
N LEU A 753 2.68 -8.76 -12.35
CA LEU A 753 2.80 -10.17 -12.72
C LEU A 753 2.35 -10.41 -14.17
N SER A 754 1.25 -9.77 -14.60
CA SER A 754 0.80 -9.85 -15.99
C SER A 754 1.86 -9.31 -16.95
N TRP A 755 2.53 -8.21 -16.61
CA TRP A 755 3.57 -7.61 -17.43
C TRP A 755 4.80 -8.53 -17.57
N PHE A 756 5.27 -9.10 -16.46
CA PHE A 756 6.37 -10.07 -16.51
C PHE A 756 5.99 -11.35 -17.25
N ASP A 757 4.77 -11.86 -17.08
CA ASP A 757 4.27 -13.02 -17.82
C ASP A 757 4.26 -12.75 -19.34
N GLU A 758 3.88 -11.55 -19.76
CA GLU A 758 3.84 -11.14 -21.17
C GLU A 758 5.23 -11.10 -21.80
N TYR A 759 6.19 -10.44 -21.13
CA TYR A 759 7.50 -10.14 -21.74
C TYR A 759 8.63 -11.11 -21.37
N LEU A 760 8.57 -11.77 -20.21
CA LEU A 760 9.53 -12.79 -19.80
C LEU A 760 8.98 -14.22 -20.03
N GLY A 761 7.67 -14.34 -20.24
CA GLY A 761 6.94 -15.60 -20.23
C GLY A 761 6.46 -15.98 -18.84
N LYS A 762 5.44 -16.86 -18.77
CA LYS A 762 4.96 -17.42 -17.49
C LYS A 762 6.08 -18.17 -16.77
N ALA A 763 6.23 -17.89 -15.48
CA ALA A 763 7.06 -18.70 -14.59
C ALA A 763 6.50 -20.14 -14.56
N ARG A 764 7.39 -21.14 -14.46
CA ARG A 764 7.08 -22.56 -14.63
C ARG A 764 7.16 -23.33 -13.33
#